data_AF-A0A955XFP1-F1
#
_entry.id   AF-A0A955XFP1-F1
#
_cell.length_a   1.000
_cell.length_b   1.000
_cell.length_c   1.000
_cell.angle_alpha   90.00
_cell.angle_beta   90.00
_cell.angle_gamma   90.00
#
_symmetry.space_group_name_H-M   'P 1'
#
loop_
_entity.id
_entity.type
_entity.pdbx_description
1 polymer ?
#
loop_
_entity_poly.entity_id
_entity_poly.type
_entity_poly.pdbx_seq_one_letter_code
_entity_poly.pdbx_strand_id
1 'polypeptide(L)'
;EVLAVYVDGRFVRRARYPNTGFLRIDNDDDPDTIVDAELADRPGVAAGRWTGAQVRWRRWSWWWETRPITDHSDPTTLHLGPDGRFNDPFSDPGSGYFIDGDLDELDAPGEWHWEAGTLYLYPPAGADPGTMRVDVVTTSDPGIRSRNATLRDLHFTRYVGGAVEINRPTTIDGCEFSELETDGVRFTYDAQPFVVTRSIFRDVRNVAITGAANDAGTPGSRIERNLFLRIGVERGYGGSGSWHAAGVIIARAAGVEFTLNRVVDTGYAGVILGSAGQRVYRNVFVRTMGTLNDGGAVYTNCNASDIRENIILDTLGDLETSHPWWPLGHGIWPEFLGAYRDTQIVGNTIFGSNGRGIFLPNNYNCTVDGNISVGDRRSGLDLSGNDGEEQGHTITNNTFVTLAGTGGRLERPENLSHWWLPPYAAPAPVGVEYESTLSYGTMRATTFVTSPSDAHMARGSGTEFDDVAAWASAASWADATDTRLLQAQAALVLFNDTEATASVPVPAGTWRLTDGSAAGAAVQLAPFAGAVLLTDEAYTGPPYLSASGIDWRLAEPATTYLTAEPELVVVRDGQTISVGGVDDVGDTPLTGLSLGYTVRNEGGAVLGLGVAHVMDATNCNPSVTTLLPDEVAPASSAPLALTVETPSEGAWSFTISFTTTDADESPAVWTVQGHAKSDAVPDAGVVVDAGPDAGHPADSGVASPDAGAEVDAGGMSGDGPSGGCGCRGAGSPGAAGLWLMMALGMVLARRRR
;
A
#
# COMPACT_ATOMS: atom_id res chain seq x y z
N GLU A 1 -18.30 -10.83 24.23
CA GLU A 1 -17.31 -9.78 23.93
C GLU A 1 -17.50 -9.38 22.48
N VAL A 2 -17.43 -8.10 22.17
CA VAL A 2 -17.41 -7.59 20.80
C VAL A 2 -15.96 -7.26 20.46
N LEU A 3 -15.47 -7.82 19.36
CA LEU A 3 -14.07 -7.72 18.92
C LEU A 3 -13.91 -6.70 17.79
N ALA A 4 -14.94 -6.51 16.97
CA ALA A 4 -15.00 -5.53 15.90
C ALA A 4 -16.43 -5.17 15.54
N VAL A 5 -16.61 -3.97 14.97
CA VAL A 5 -17.92 -3.41 14.58
C VAL A 5 -17.84 -2.81 13.18
N TYR A 6 -18.89 -3.02 12.42
CA TYR A 6 -19.08 -2.47 11.08
C TYR A 6 -20.44 -1.81 10.98
N VAL A 7 -20.49 -0.65 10.32
CA VAL A 7 -21.74 0.07 10.00
C VAL A 7 -21.84 0.19 8.48
N ASP A 8 -22.94 -0.32 7.92
CA ASP A 8 -23.20 -0.38 6.47
C ASP A 8 -22.00 -0.93 5.68
N GLY A 9 -21.39 -1.97 6.23
CA GLY A 9 -20.26 -2.67 5.65
C GLY A 9 -18.90 -2.05 5.90
N ARG A 10 -18.82 -0.87 6.52
CA ARG A 10 -17.56 -0.16 6.81
C ARG A 10 -17.11 -0.39 8.24
N PHE A 11 -15.84 -0.63 8.43
CA PHE A 11 -15.24 -0.74 9.75
C PHE A 11 -15.37 0.54 10.57
N VAL A 12 -15.60 0.37 11.86
CA VAL A 12 -15.74 1.43 12.85
C VAL A 12 -14.68 1.21 13.91
N ARG A 13 -13.90 2.25 14.23
CA ARG A 13 -12.82 2.15 15.20
C ARG A 13 -13.38 2.08 16.61
N ARG A 14 -12.66 1.42 17.52
CA ARG A 14 -12.97 1.55 18.94
C ARG A 14 -12.73 3.00 19.38
N ALA A 15 -13.62 3.50 20.23
CA ALA A 15 -13.53 4.82 20.86
C ALA A 15 -12.13 5.08 21.43
N ARG A 16 -11.54 6.22 21.09
CA ARG A 16 -10.12 6.48 21.37
C ARG A 16 -9.80 7.94 21.69
N TYR A 17 -8.77 8.11 22.50
CA TYR A 17 -8.16 9.40 22.81
C TYR A 17 -6.74 9.53 22.25
N PRO A 18 -6.40 10.63 21.55
CA PRO A 18 -7.35 11.57 20.95
C PRO A 18 -8.10 10.93 19.78
N ASN A 19 -9.24 11.49 19.41
CA ASN A 19 -10.11 11.00 18.33
C ASN A 19 -9.36 10.97 16.98
N THR A 20 -8.40 11.88 16.80
CA THR A 20 -7.49 11.94 15.65
C THR A 20 -6.08 12.30 16.09
N GLY A 21 -5.07 11.90 15.32
CA GLY A 21 -3.65 12.15 15.64
C GLY A 21 -3.12 11.21 16.72
N PHE A 22 -2.03 11.59 17.37
CA PHE A 22 -1.33 10.73 18.34
C PHE A 22 -0.76 11.55 19.50
N LEU A 23 -0.77 10.95 20.68
CA LEU A 23 -0.01 11.37 21.86
C LEU A 23 1.47 11.02 21.67
N ARG A 24 2.35 11.57 22.50
CA ARG A 24 3.81 11.38 22.39
C ARG A 24 4.40 11.14 23.75
N ILE A 25 5.32 10.20 23.85
CA ILE A 25 6.00 9.89 25.11
C ILE A 25 7.21 10.82 25.33
N ASP A 26 7.57 11.03 26.58
CA ASP A 26 8.75 11.77 27.03
C ASP A 26 9.84 10.87 27.64
N ASN A 27 9.50 9.65 28.05
CA ASN A 27 10.44 8.72 28.66
C ASN A 27 11.23 7.90 27.63
N ASP A 28 12.37 7.38 28.10
CA ASP A 28 13.36 6.62 27.34
C ASP A 28 13.58 5.25 28.00
N ASP A 29 13.65 4.20 27.18
CA ASP A 29 14.00 2.80 27.52
C ASP A 29 13.22 2.14 28.69
N ASP A 30 12.01 2.61 29.04
CA ASP A 30 11.10 1.90 29.97
C ASP A 30 9.98 1.16 29.20
N PRO A 31 10.05 -0.18 29.08
CA PRO A 31 9.05 -0.96 28.37
C PRO A 31 7.66 -0.93 29.00
N ASP A 32 7.55 -0.67 30.30
CA ASP A 32 6.33 -0.96 31.06
C ASP A 32 5.62 0.32 31.55
N THR A 33 6.16 1.48 31.17
CA THR A 33 5.63 2.79 31.56
C THR A 33 5.63 3.73 30.35
N ILE A 34 4.56 4.51 30.17
CA ILE A 34 4.53 5.69 29.30
C ILE A 34 4.48 6.91 30.20
N VAL A 35 5.41 7.84 30.00
CA VAL A 35 5.38 9.18 30.63
C VAL A 35 5.12 10.20 29.53
N ASP A 36 4.13 11.06 29.74
CA ASP A 36 3.76 12.19 28.87
C ASP A 36 3.41 13.35 29.80
N ALA A 37 4.34 14.28 29.99
CA ALA A 37 4.23 15.38 30.94
C ALA A 37 3.09 16.33 30.57
N GLU A 38 2.77 16.44 29.28
CA GLU A 38 1.66 17.27 28.80
C GLU A 38 0.30 16.58 28.90
N LEU A 39 0.25 15.27 29.17
CA LEU A 39 -1.00 14.50 29.26
C LEU A 39 -1.96 15.09 30.29
N ALA A 40 -1.45 15.50 31.45
CA ALA A 40 -2.24 16.09 32.52
C ALA A 40 -2.85 17.46 32.17
N ASP A 41 -2.25 18.19 31.23
CA ASP A 41 -2.74 19.49 30.77
C ASP A 41 -3.83 19.36 29.70
N ARG A 42 -4.06 18.15 29.17
CA ARG A 42 -5.04 17.95 28.10
C ARG A 42 -6.48 17.94 28.64
N PRO A 43 -7.45 18.47 27.87
CA PRO A 43 -8.83 18.56 28.32
C PRO A 43 -9.41 17.20 28.74
N GLY A 44 -9.95 17.16 29.97
CA GLY A 44 -10.63 16.00 30.53
C GLY A 44 -9.73 14.95 31.18
N VAL A 45 -8.40 15.06 31.08
CA VAL A 45 -7.51 14.08 31.72
C VAL A 45 -7.56 14.20 33.24
N ALA A 46 -7.73 13.06 33.92
CA ALA A 46 -7.79 12.99 35.38
C ALA A 46 -7.17 11.67 35.88
N ALA A 47 -6.68 11.71 37.12
CA ALA A 47 -6.15 10.53 37.80
C ALA A 47 -7.16 9.37 37.79
N GLY A 48 -6.69 8.21 37.38
CA GLY A 48 -7.45 6.96 37.30
C GLY A 48 -8.24 6.79 36.02
N ARG A 49 -8.45 7.84 35.20
CA ARG A 49 -9.38 7.84 34.04
C ARG A 49 -9.26 6.59 33.18
N TRP A 50 -8.06 6.29 32.68
CA TRP A 50 -7.82 5.18 31.76
C TRP A 50 -7.39 3.87 32.40
N THR A 51 -7.57 3.70 33.71
CA THR A 51 -7.25 2.42 34.36
C THR A 51 -8.22 1.34 33.89
N GLY A 52 -7.71 0.30 33.22
CA GLY A 52 -8.52 -0.75 32.58
C GLY A 52 -8.73 -0.56 31.08
N ALA A 53 -8.37 0.60 30.52
CA ALA A 53 -8.35 0.86 29.09
C ALA A 53 -7.14 0.16 28.41
N GLN A 54 -6.96 0.38 27.11
CA GLN A 54 -5.81 -0.11 26.34
C GLN A 54 -5.00 1.06 25.79
N VAL A 55 -3.69 0.86 25.65
CA VAL A 55 -2.84 1.71 24.83
C VAL A 55 -2.47 0.98 23.55
N ARG A 56 -2.47 1.71 22.44
CA ARG A 56 -1.82 1.29 21.19
C ARG A 56 -0.61 2.18 20.95
N TRP A 57 0.56 1.59 21.06
CA TRP A 57 1.82 2.31 21.14
C TRP A 57 2.75 1.92 20.01
N ARG A 58 3.16 2.90 19.19
CA ARG A 58 4.25 2.78 18.23
C ARG A 58 5.58 2.85 18.97
N ARG A 59 5.79 1.87 19.84
CA ARG A 59 6.92 1.83 20.77
C ARG A 59 8.26 1.93 20.05
N TRP A 60 8.34 1.36 18.85
CA TRP A 60 9.54 1.42 18.04
C TRP A 60 9.24 1.52 16.54
N SER A 61 10.26 1.90 15.76
CA SER A 61 10.16 2.25 14.34
C SER A 61 9.58 1.15 13.46
N TRP A 62 9.61 -0.12 13.89
CA TRP A 62 9.12 -1.28 13.12
C TRP A 62 8.11 -2.18 13.86
N TRP A 63 7.54 -1.76 15.00
CA TRP A 63 6.43 -2.50 15.62
C TRP A 63 5.46 -1.64 16.45
N TRP A 64 4.23 -2.13 16.58
CA TRP A 64 3.23 -1.62 17.51
C TRP A 64 3.07 -2.56 18.70
N GLU A 65 2.62 -2.05 19.84
CA GLU A 65 2.12 -2.85 20.95
C GLU A 65 0.67 -2.44 21.25
N THR A 66 -0.18 -3.42 21.58
CA THR A 66 -1.50 -3.16 22.19
C THR A 66 -1.48 -3.73 23.60
N ARG A 67 -1.60 -2.86 24.63
CA ARG A 67 -1.38 -3.25 26.02
C ARG A 67 -2.43 -2.68 26.97
N PRO A 68 -2.83 -3.42 28.02
CA PRO A 68 -3.71 -2.89 29.04
C PRO A 68 -3.00 -1.83 29.89
N ILE A 69 -3.73 -0.76 30.21
CA ILE A 69 -3.32 0.22 31.22
C ILE A 69 -3.76 -0.30 32.59
N THR A 70 -2.79 -0.64 33.42
CA THR A 70 -3.00 -1.23 34.75
C THR A 70 -3.09 -0.20 35.87
N ASP A 71 -2.49 0.97 35.68
CA ASP A 71 -2.63 2.11 36.59
C ASP A 71 -2.41 3.43 35.81
N HIS A 72 -3.26 4.41 36.09
CA HIS A 72 -3.14 5.81 35.64
C HIS A 72 -3.42 6.75 36.82
N SER A 73 -3.00 6.38 38.03
CA SER A 73 -3.24 7.19 39.23
C SER A 73 -2.49 8.53 39.20
N ASP A 74 -1.36 8.59 38.48
CA ASP A 74 -0.67 9.82 38.09
C ASP A 74 -1.17 10.27 36.70
N PRO A 75 -1.71 11.49 36.54
CA PRO A 75 -2.26 11.98 35.27
C PRO A 75 -1.22 12.19 34.15
N THR A 76 0.07 12.01 34.43
CA THR A 76 1.16 12.11 33.46
C THR A 76 1.76 10.75 33.07
N THR A 77 1.35 9.67 33.73
CA THR A 77 2.03 8.37 33.63
C THR A 77 1.04 7.21 33.50
N LEU A 78 1.24 6.36 32.48
CA LEU A 78 0.50 5.12 32.28
C LEU A 78 1.39 3.92 32.61
N HIS A 79 0.95 3.06 33.52
CA HIS A 79 1.60 1.78 33.80
C HIS A 79 0.95 0.66 33.02
N LEU A 80 1.75 -0.11 32.27
CA LEU A 80 1.27 -1.08 31.29
C LEU A 80 1.40 -2.52 31.80
N GLY A 81 0.36 -3.33 31.57
CA GLY A 81 0.37 -4.75 31.90
C GLY A 81 1.21 -5.59 30.92
N PRO A 82 1.58 -6.83 31.28
CA PRO A 82 2.49 -7.66 30.48
C PRO A 82 1.87 -8.20 29.17
N ASP A 83 0.55 -8.17 29.04
CA ASP A 83 -0.14 -8.66 27.84
C ASP A 83 0.17 -7.77 26.64
N GLY A 84 0.55 -8.37 25.51
CA GLY A 84 0.92 -7.67 24.28
C GLY A 84 2.34 -7.07 24.27
N ARG A 85 3.07 -7.15 25.40
CA ARG A 85 4.45 -6.64 25.55
C ARG A 85 5.42 -7.38 24.62
N PHE A 86 6.20 -6.62 23.84
CA PHE A 86 7.34 -7.15 23.12
C PHE A 86 8.60 -7.12 24.00
N ASN A 87 9.48 -8.12 23.83
CA ASN A 87 10.53 -8.40 24.83
C ASN A 87 11.71 -7.42 24.83
N ASP A 88 11.86 -6.59 23.80
CA ASP A 88 12.94 -5.60 23.72
C ASP A 88 12.67 -4.41 24.65
N PRO A 89 13.72 -3.76 25.20
CA PRO A 89 13.58 -2.62 26.11
C PRO A 89 13.38 -1.28 25.37
N PHE A 90 13.55 -1.25 24.04
CA PHE A 90 13.58 -0.01 23.26
C PHE A 90 12.28 0.78 23.34
N SER A 91 12.39 2.06 23.67
CA SER A 91 11.35 3.08 23.54
C SER A 91 12.02 4.44 23.62
N ASP A 92 11.82 5.29 22.62
CA ASP A 92 12.45 6.62 22.60
C ASP A 92 11.40 7.73 22.70
N PRO A 93 11.74 8.89 23.31
CA PRO A 93 10.91 10.07 23.34
C PRO A 93 10.37 10.43 21.94
N GLY A 94 9.12 10.87 21.88
CA GLY A 94 8.42 11.16 20.63
C GLY A 94 7.78 9.94 19.96
N SER A 95 7.94 8.73 20.50
CA SER A 95 7.12 7.58 20.06
C SER A 95 5.63 7.89 20.21
N GLY A 96 4.85 7.60 19.17
CA GLY A 96 3.42 7.91 19.10
C GLY A 96 2.56 6.85 19.77
N TYR A 97 1.50 7.27 20.46
CA TYR A 97 0.51 6.36 21.02
C TYR A 97 -0.89 6.95 21.02
N PHE A 98 -1.90 6.11 21.26
CA PHE A 98 -3.25 6.54 21.60
C PHE A 98 -3.89 5.55 22.57
N ILE A 99 -4.91 5.99 23.26
CA ILE A 99 -5.63 5.22 24.26
C ILE A 99 -6.97 4.81 23.65
N ASP A 100 -7.39 3.55 23.80
CA ASP A 100 -8.71 3.10 23.40
C ASP A 100 -9.37 2.25 24.48
N GLY A 101 -10.66 1.99 24.31
CA GLY A 101 -11.34 1.03 25.15
C GLY A 101 -11.81 1.54 26.49
N ASP A 102 -12.07 2.83 26.55
CA ASP A 102 -12.83 3.50 27.60
C ASP A 102 -14.12 4.07 26.98
N LEU A 103 -15.23 4.07 27.74
CA LEU A 103 -16.53 4.52 27.24
C LEU A 103 -16.59 6.05 27.14
N ASP A 104 -15.85 6.76 27.99
CA ASP A 104 -15.82 8.22 28.00
C ASP A 104 -15.13 8.80 26.75
N GLU A 105 -14.39 7.97 26.00
CA GLU A 105 -13.82 8.35 24.69
C GLU A 105 -14.79 8.14 23.52
N LEU A 106 -16.03 7.67 23.76
CA LEU A 106 -17.03 7.55 22.71
C LEU A 106 -17.67 8.92 22.44
N ASP A 107 -16.93 9.79 21.77
CA ASP A 107 -17.33 11.19 21.58
C ASP A 107 -17.19 11.70 20.13
N ALA A 108 -16.71 10.88 19.21
CA ALA A 108 -16.70 11.17 17.77
C ALA A 108 -17.58 10.22 16.93
N PRO A 109 -18.15 10.72 15.81
CA PRO A 109 -18.86 9.87 14.86
C PRO A 109 -17.98 8.73 14.31
N GLY A 110 -18.55 7.53 14.22
CA GLY A 110 -17.83 6.37 13.68
C GLY A 110 -16.91 5.70 14.72
N GLU A 111 -17.30 5.76 15.99
CA GLU A 111 -16.64 5.06 17.10
C GLU A 111 -17.60 4.12 17.82
N TRP A 112 -17.05 3.11 18.50
CA TRP A 112 -17.82 2.19 19.33
C TRP A 112 -17.10 1.79 20.62
N HIS A 113 -17.89 1.37 21.60
CA HIS A 113 -17.41 0.80 22.85
C HIS A 113 -18.29 -0.39 23.29
N TRP A 114 -17.69 -1.41 23.91
CA TRP A 114 -18.41 -2.55 24.45
C TRP A 114 -18.13 -2.70 25.94
N GLU A 115 -19.18 -2.65 26.75
CA GLU A 115 -19.10 -2.86 28.19
C GLU A 115 -20.35 -3.59 28.71
N ALA A 116 -20.14 -4.54 29.62
CA ALA A 116 -21.21 -5.17 30.41
C ALA A 116 -22.43 -5.69 29.61
N GLY A 117 -22.22 -6.21 28.40
CA GLY A 117 -23.31 -6.75 27.58
C GLY A 117 -23.97 -5.73 26.63
N THR A 118 -23.49 -4.49 26.63
CA THR A 118 -24.04 -3.39 25.83
C THR A 118 -23.01 -2.88 24.83
N LEU A 119 -23.43 -2.77 23.56
CA LEU A 119 -22.67 -2.07 22.52
C LEU A 119 -23.15 -0.61 22.50
N TYR A 120 -22.22 0.30 22.76
CA TYR A 120 -22.40 1.73 22.54
C TYR A 120 -21.76 2.08 21.20
N LEU A 121 -22.49 2.79 20.36
CA LEU A 121 -22.07 3.16 19.00
C LEU A 121 -22.41 4.63 18.79
N TYR A 122 -21.41 5.42 18.42
CA TYR A 122 -21.63 6.75 17.87
C TYR A 122 -21.72 6.56 16.35
N PRO A 123 -22.92 6.70 15.73
CA PRO A 123 -23.10 6.47 14.31
C PRO A 123 -22.13 7.32 13.47
N PRO A 124 -21.64 6.79 12.33
CA PRO A 124 -20.91 7.61 11.36
C PRO A 124 -21.69 8.86 10.97
N ALA A 125 -20.99 9.94 10.66
CA ALA A 125 -21.64 11.20 10.28
C ALA A 125 -22.60 10.99 9.10
N GLY A 126 -23.87 11.37 9.28
CA GLY A 126 -24.93 11.22 8.27
C GLY A 126 -25.61 9.85 8.23
N ALA A 127 -25.18 8.87 9.04
CA ALA A 127 -25.91 7.61 9.20
C ALA A 127 -27.21 7.82 9.97
N ASP A 128 -28.28 7.13 9.54
CA ASP A 128 -29.55 7.07 10.27
C ASP A 128 -29.57 5.84 11.19
N PRO A 129 -29.58 6.01 12.53
CA PRO A 129 -29.63 4.89 13.46
C PRO A 129 -30.86 3.99 13.29
N GLY A 130 -31.94 4.50 12.71
CA GLY A 130 -33.16 3.74 12.45
C GLY A 130 -33.04 2.77 11.27
N THR A 131 -32.07 2.95 10.38
CA THR A 131 -31.92 2.15 9.15
C THR A 131 -30.54 1.56 8.93
N MET A 132 -29.51 2.05 9.62
CA MET A 132 -28.14 1.55 9.47
C MET A 132 -28.04 0.07 9.85
N ARG A 133 -27.24 -0.68 9.12
CA ARG A 133 -26.89 -2.07 9.46
C ARG A 133 -25.65 -2.08 10.35
N VAL A 134 -25.76 -2.68 11.53
CA VAL A 134 -24.62 -2.90 12.44
C VAL A 134 -24.26 -4.38 12.44
N ASP A 135 -23.06 -4.72 11.96
CA ASP A 135 -22.51 -6.07 12.06
C ASP A 135 -21.41 -6.10 13.14
N VAL A 136 -21.40 -7.15 13.96
CA VAL A 136 -20.42 -7.32 15.05
C VAL A 136 -19.70 -8.66 14.95
N VAL A 137 -18.41 -8.65 15.27
CA VAL A 137 -17.60 -9.88 15.39
C VAL A 137 -17.44 -10.23 16.86
N THR A 138 -17.78 -11.46 17.25
CA THR A 138 -17.81 -11.87 18.67
C THR A 138 -16.95 -13.11 18.98
N THR A 139 -16.24 -13.65 17.98
CA THR A 139 -15.35 -14.79 18.15
C THR A 139 -14.00 -14.54 17.47
N SER A 140 -12.94 -15.04 18.09
CA SER A 140 -11.57 -15.06 17.56
C SER A 140 -11.19 -16.41 16.93
N ASP A 141 -12.15 -17.32 16.80
CA ASP A 141 -11.93 -18.60 16.11
C ASP A 141 -11.54 -18.36 14.64
N PRO A 142 -10.61 -19.16 14.08
CA PRO A 142 -10.30 -19.11 12.67
C PRO A 142 -11.49 -19.61 11.84
N GLY A 143 -11.57 -19.16 10.59
CA GLY A 143 -12.65 -19.54 9.67
C GLY A 143 -12.59 -20.99 9.24
N ILE A 144 -11.67 -21.33 8.33
CA ILE A 144 -11.47 -22.69 7.81
C ILE A 144 -10.13 -23.24 8.25
N ARG A 145 -10.10 -24.49 8.73
CA ARG A 145 -8.87 -25.26 8.92
C ARG A 145 -8.73 -26.32 7.83
N SER A 146 -7.88 -26.06 6.84
CA SER A 146 -7.62 -26.99 5.74
C SER A 146 -6.51 -27.98 6.06
N ARG A 147 -6.74 -29.24 5.68
CA ARG A 147 -5.79 -30.37 5.84
C ARG A 147 -5.58 -31.15 4.54
N ASN A 148 -5.76 -30.49 3.39
CA ASN A 148 -5.65 -31.00 2.01
C ASN A 148 -6.96 -30.82 1.25
N ALA A 149 -7.21 -29.59 0.78
CA ALA A 149 -8.41 -29.22 0.06
C ALA A 149 -8.11 -28.19 -1.03
N THR A 150 -9.08 -28.01 -1.92
CA THR A 150 -9.15 -26.85 -2.82
C THR A 150 -10.29 -25.96 -2.35
N LEU A 151 -9.98 -24.69 -2.09
CA LEU A 151 -10.92 -23.62 -1.81
C LEU A 151 -10.98 -22.74 -3.05
N ARG A 152 -12.17 -22.59 -3.62
CA ARG A 152 -12.34 -21.86 -4.88
C ARG A 152 -13.60 -21.00 -4.88
N ASP A 153 -13.47 -19.77 -5.39
CA ASP A 153 -14.56 -18.80 -5.55
C ASP A 153 -15.32 -18.54 -4.25
N LEU A 154 -14.58 -18.48 -3.13
CA LEU A 154 -15.11 -18.23 -1.79
C LEU A 154 -14.74 -16.83 -1.31
N HIS A 155 -15.68 -16.20 -0.60
CA HIS A 155 -15.45 -14.93 0.09
C HIS A 155 -15.33 -15.15 1.60
N PHE A 156 -14.19 -14.75 2.16
CA PHE A 156 -13.91 -14.72 3.59
C PHE A 156 -13.92 -13.28 4.07
N THR A 157 -14.77 -12.97 5.06
CA THR A 157 -14.88 -11.60 5.57
C THR A 157 -15.10 -11.54 7.07
N ARG A 158 -14.54 -10.50 7.72
CA ARG A 158 -14.75 -10.16 9.15
C ARG A 158 -14.30 -11.22 10.14
N TYR A 159 -13.17 -11.88 9.87
CA TYR A 159 -12.54 -12.80 10.81
C TYR A 159 -11.51 -12.08 11.71
N VAL A 160 -11.57 -12.37 13.02
CA VAL A 160 -10.52 -12.04 14.00
C VAL A 160 -9.51 -13.17 14.13
N GLY A 161 -9.94 -14.43 14.03
CA GLY A 161 -9.02 -15.52 13.76
C GLY A 161 -8.44 -15.43 12.35
N GLY A 162 -7.51 -16.32 12.02
CA GLY A 162 -7.01 -16.43 10.64
C GLY A 162 -8.14 -16.94 9.77
N ALA A 163 -8.45 -16.26 8.66
CA ALA A 163 -9.60 -16.65 7.85
C ALA A 163 -9.46 -18.10 7.32
N VAL A 164 -8.26 -18.47 6.88
CA VAL A 164 -7.92 -19.85 6.49
C VAL A 164 -6.60 -20.28 7.13
N GLU A 165 -6.62 -21.37 7.91
CA GLU A 165 -5.43 -22.04 8.42
C GLU A 165 -5.13 -23.29 7.59
N ILE A 166 -3.93 -23.37 6.99
CA ILE A 166 -3.48 -24.52 6.20
C ILE A 166 -2.41 -25.32 6.95
N ASN A 167 -2.66 -26.63 7.10
CA ASN A 167 -1.73 -27.55 7.77
C ASN A 167 -1.19 -28.68 6.88
N ARG A 168 -1.73 -28.80 5.66
CA ARG A 168 -1.29 -29.72 4.62
C ARG A 168 -1.46 -29.02 3.26
N PRO A 169 -0.83 -29.53 2.19
CA PRO A 169 -0.96 -28.99 0.83
C PRO A 169 -2.38 -28.56 0.51
N THR A 170 -2.60 -27.28 0.23
CA THR A 170 -3.93 -26.71 -0.02
C THR A 170 -3.84 -25.77 -1.20
N THR A 171 -4.88 -25.76 -2.04
CA THR A 171 -5.05 -24.79 -3.13
C THR A 171 -6.13 -23.80 -2.75
N ILE A 172 -5.83 -22.50 -2.87
CA ILE A 172 -6.74 -21.38 -2.73
C ILE A 172 -6.71 -20.64 -4.07
N ASP A 173 -7.85 -20.50 -4.72
CA ASP A 173 -7.93 -20.12 -6.13
C ASP A 173 -9.20 -19.30 -6.40
N GLY A 174 -9.10 -18.06 -6.88
CA GLY A 174 -10.32 -17.25 -7.12
C GLY A 174 -11.01 -16.76 -5.85
N CYS A 175 -10.34 -16.78 -4.68
CA CYS A 175 -10.97 -16.41 -3.42
C CYS A 175 -10.82 -14.92 -3.10
N GLU A 176 -11.78 -14.37 -2.36
CA GLU A 176 -11.71 -13.02 -1.80
C GLU A 176 -11.54 -13.10 -0.27
N PHE A 177 -10.63 -12.29 0.26
CA PHE A 177 -10.41 -12.05 1.68
C PHE A 177 -10.57 -10.56 1.92
N SER A 178 -11.66 -10.14 2.58
CA SER A 178 -11.91 -8.72 2.82
C SER A 178 -12.34 -8.38 4.23
N GLU A 179 -11.99 -7.16 4.68
CA GLU A 179 -12.40 -6.65 5.99
C GLU A 179 -12.00 -7.61 7.12
N LEU A 180 -10.75 -8.06 7.14
CA LEU A 180 -10.25 -8.99 8.16
C LEU A 180 -9.61 -8.23 9.31
N GLU A 181 -9.87 -8.68 10.54
CA GLU A 181 -9.31 -8.06 11.75
C GLU A 181 -7.88 -8.53 12.04
N THR A 182 -7.50 -9.72 11.55
CA THR A 182 -6.11 -10.18 11.61
C THR A 182 -5.60 -10.67 10.25
N ASP A 183 -5.44 -11.98 10.05
CA ASP A 183 -4.72 -12.55 8.92
C ASP A 183 -5.65 -13.28 7.95
N GLY A 184 -5.31 -13.22 6.66
CA GLY A 184 -6.02 -13.96 5.62
C GLY A 184 -5.71 -15.46 5.66
N VAL A 185 -4.52 -15.85 5.24
CA VAL A 185 -4.07 -17.24 5.21
C VAL A 185 -2.91 -17.46 6.19
N ARG A 186 -3.08 -18.40 7.12
CA ARG A 186 -2.02 -18.88 8.01
C ARG A 186 -1.55 -20.26 7.60
N PHE A 187 -0.27 -20.42 7.30
CA PHE A 187 0.31 -21.74 7.01
C PHE A 187 1.22 -22.25 8.13
N THR A 188 1.30 -23.57 8.27
CA THR A 188 2.05 -24.24 9.35
C THR A 188 3.10 -25.20 8.80
N TYR A 189 3.82 -25.87 9.69
CA TYR A 189 5.01 -26.68 9.39
C TYR A 189 4.83 -27.67 8.22
N ASP A 190 3.68 -28.35 8.15
CA ASP A 190 3.38 -29.40 7.17
C ASP A 190 2.59 -28.91 5.94
N ALA A 191 2.42 -27.59 5.78
CA ALA A 191 1.55 -27.02 4.76
C ALA A 191 2.08 -27.15 3.32
N GLN A 192 3.39 -27.33 3.13
CA GLN A 192 3.99 -27.31 1.80
C GLN A 192 3.86 -28.65 1.04
N PRO A 193 3.72 -28.61 -0.30
CA PRO A 193 3.52 -27.40 -1.12
C PRO A 193 2.07 -26.89 -1.07
N PHE A 194 1.87 -25.57 -1.02
CA PHE A 194 0.55 -24.93 -1.11
C PHE A 194 0.47 -23.97 -2.30
N VAL A 195 -0.73 -23.69 -2.79
CA VAL A 195 -0.95 -22.76 -3.89
C VAL A 195 -2.00 -21.73 -3.46
N VAL A 196 -1.67 -20.45 -3.58
CA VAL A 196 -2.61 -19.32 -3.44
C VAL A 196 -2.54 -18.51 -4.72
N THR A 197 -3.62 -18.49 -5.49
CA THR A 197 -3.63 -17.84 -6.80
C THR A 197 -4.94 -17.16 -7.12
N ARG A 198 -4.89 -16.17 -8.02
CA ARG A 198 -6.07 -15.46 -8.54
C ARG A 198 -7.00 -14.98 -7.43
N SER A 199 -6.43 -14.59 -6.29
CA SER A 199 -7.18 -14.23 -5.10
C SER A 199 -6.97 -12.76 -4.76
N ILE A 200 -7.97 -12.16 -4.12
CA ILE A 200 -7.93 -10.76 -3.67
C ILE A 200 -7.86 -10.75 -2.15
N PHE A 201 -6.87 -10.06 -1.61
CA PHE A 201 -6.76 -9.70 -0.21
C PHE A 201 -6.93 -8.19 -0.12
N ARG A 202 -8.00 -7.72 0.51
CA ARG A 202 -8.28 -6.29 0.68
C ARG A 202 -8.67 -5.95 2.11
N ASP A 203 -8.23 -4.82 2.63
CA ASP A 203 -8.67 -4.36 3.96
C ASP A 203 -8.40 -5.41 5.05
N VAL A 204 -7.19 -5.96 5.05
CA VAL A 204 -6.72 -6.95 6.02
C VAL A 204 -5.90 -6.21 7.06
N ARG A 205 -6.38 -6.12 8.30
CA ARG A 205 -5.76 -5.25 9.32
C ARG A 205 -4.38 -5.72 9.77
N ASN A 206 -4.00 -6.98 9.59
CA ASN A 206 -2.66 -7.47 9.93
C ASN A 206 -1.88 -7.98 8.72
N VAL A 207 -1.82 -9.30 8.46
CA VAL A 207 -1.01 -9.89 7.38
C VAL A 207 -1.86 -10.71 6.42
N ALA A 208 -1.73 -10.50 5.11
CA ALA A 208 -2.56 -11.23 4.15
C ALA A 208 -2.24 -12.73 4.14
N ILE A 209 -0.96 -13.10 4.06
CA ILE A 209 -0.49 -14.49 4.12
C ILE A 209 0.72 -14.59 5.03
N THR A 210 0.67 -15.44 6.06
CA THR A 210 1.77 -15.61 7.01
C THR A 210 1.92 -17.05 7.48
N GLY A 211 3.13 -17.44 7.89
CA GLY A 211 3.33 -18.75 8.47
C GLY A 211 4.78 -19.19 8.54
N ALA A 212 4.98 -20.30 9.23
CA ALA A 212 6.26 -21.00 9.32
C ALA A 212 6.09 -22.45 8.86
N ALA A 213 6.78 -22.81 7.77
CA ALA A 213 6.72 -24.17 7.20
C ALA A 213 7.95 -25.01 7.60
N ASN A 214 8.24 -26.05 6.83
CA ASN A 214 9.47 -26.83 6.88
C ASN A 214 10.39 -26.41 5.72
N ASP A 215 11.50 -25.74 6.02
CA ASP A 215 12.51 -25.25 5.07
C ASP A 215 13.35 -26.38 4.45
N ALA A 216 13.34 -27.56 5.07
CA ALA A 216 13.84 -28.80 4.49
C ALA A 216 12.75 -29.63 3.79
N GLY A 217 11.53 -29.09 3.68
CA GLY A 217 10.37 -29.73 3.08
C GLY A 217 10.41 -29.79 1.55
N THR A 218 9.34 -30.29 0.96
CA THR A 218 9.17 -30.30 -0.50
C THR A 218 8.92 -28.88 -1.01
N PRO A 219 9.76 -28.34 -1.91
CA PRO A 219 9.53 -27.03 -2.50
C PRO A 219 8.34 -27.05 -3.48
N GLY A 220 7.96 -25.87 -3.98
CA GLY A 220 6.91 -25.74 -4.99
C GLY A 220 5.62 -25.09 -4.48
N SER A 221 5.66 -24.45 -3.31
CA SER A 221 4.58 -23.54 -2.94
C SER A 221 4.57 -22.32 -3.85
N ARG A 222 3.37 -21.83 -4.20
CA ARG A 222 3.17 -20.69 -5.09
C ARG A 222 2.19 -19.70 -4.49
N ILE A 223 2.55 -18.43 -4.55
CA ILE A 223 1.68 -17.28 -4.30
C ILE A 223 1.74 -16.45 -5.59
N GLU A 224 0.76 -16.66 -6.46
CA GLU A 224 0.84 -16.26 -7.86
C GLU A 224 -0.41 -15.53 -8.35
N ARG A 225 -0.28 -14.38 -9.02
CA ARG A 225 -1.42 -13.61 -9.56
C ARG A 225 -2.48 -13.26 -8.50
N ASN A 226 -2.06 -12.73 -7.36
CA ASN A 226 -2.97 -12.21 -6.35
C ASN A 226 -2.90 -10.68 -6.29
N LEU A 227 -3.98 -10.06 -5.82
CA LEU A 227 -4.00 -8.65 -5.43
C LEU A 227 -3.94 -8.58 -3.90
N PHE A 228 -2.99 -7.82 -3.38
CA PHE A 228 -2.90 -7.41 -1.99
C PHE A 228 -3.13 -5.90 -1.93
N LEU A 229 -4.23 -5.46 -1.33
CA LEU A 229 -4.66 -4.07 -1.31
C LEU A 229 -4.96 -3.64 0.13
N ARG A 230 -4.30 -2.60 0.63
CA ARG A 230 -4.55 -2.07 1.99
C ARG A 230 -4.38 -3.14 3.07
N ILE A 231 -3.19 -3.70 3.17
CA ILE A 231 -2.83 -4.70 4.17
C ILE A 231 -2.08 -4.03 5.31
N GLY A 232 -2.58 -4.10 6.54
CA GLY A 232 -1.89 -3.53 7.70
C GLY A 232 -1.85 -1.99 7.74
N VAL A 233 -2.67 -1.31 6.93
CA VAL A 233 -2.63 0.15 6.75
C VAL A 233 -3.34 0.94 7.84
N GLU A 234 -4.01 0.25 8.78
CA GLU A 234 -4.70 0.85 9.90
C GLU A 234 -3.77 0.93 11.13
N ARG A 235 -3.26 2.14 11.43
CA ARG A 235 -2.26 2.35 12.50
C ARG A 235 -2.79 1.88 13.85
N GLY A 236 -1.97 1.08 14.55
CA GLY A 236 -2.33 0.47 15.83
C GLY A 236 -3.17 -0.81 15.74
N TYR A 237 -3.76 -1.14 14.58
CA TYR A 237 -4.52 -2.38 14.36
C TYR A 237 -3.69 -3.46 13.63
N GLY A 238 -2.54 -3.06 13.09
CA GLY A 238 -1.52 -3.87 12.41
C GLY A 238 -0.83 -4.97 13.21
N GLY A 239 -1.47 -5.60 14.19
CA GLY A 239 -0.85 -6.59 15.08
C GLY A 239 0.05 -5.99 16.18
N SER A 240 0.40 -6.82 17.17
CA SER A 240 1.26 -6.44 18.31
C SER A 240 2.58 -7.20 18.24
N GLY A 241 3.70 -6.49 18.23
CA GLY A 241 5.05 -7.03 18.05
C GLY A 241 5.61 -6.78 16.66
N SER A 242 6.81 -7.31 16.41
CA SER A 242 7.50 -7.18 15.13
C SER A 242 6.93 -8.14 14.08
N TRP A 243 7.24 -7.91 12.81
CA TRP A 243 6.84 -8.79 11.69
C TRP A 243 5.32 -8.89 11.55
N HIS A 244 4.66 -7.73 11.57
CA HIS A 244 3.24 -7.57 11.37
C HIS A 244 2.95 -6.46 10.35
N ALA A 245 1.68 -6.28 9.98
CA ALA A 245 1.23 -5.30 8.98
C ALA A 245 1.85 -5.46 7.57
N ALA A 246 2.50 -6.59 7.28
CA ALA A 246 3.12 -6.88 5.99
C ALA A 246 2.11 -7.49 5.00
N GLY A 247 2.37 -7.38 3.70
CA GLY A 247 1.60 -8.10 2.69
C GLY A 247 1.69 -9.62 2.90
N VAL A 248 2.91 -10.16 2.77
CA VAL A 248 3.17 -11.59 2.94
C VAL A 248 4.41 -11.85 3.78
N ILE A 249 4.36 -12.83 4.68
CA ILE A 249 5.49 -13.29 5.49
C ILE A 249 5.72 -14.77 5.28
N ILE A 250 6.91 -15.13 4.80
CA ILE A 250 7.27 -16.50 4.46
C ILE A 250 8.42 -16.98 5.35
N ALA A 251 8.09 -17.47 6.55
CA ALA A 251 9.09 -18.02 7.46
C ALA A 251 9.31 -19.52 7.20
N ARG A 252 10.57 -19.97 7.32
CA ARG A 252 10.94 -21.40 7.36
C ARG A 252 10.35 -22.24 6.22
N ALA A 253 10.25 -21.71 5.01
CA ALA A 253 9.60 -22.40 3.90
C ALA A 253 10.58 -22.72 2.76
N ALA A 254 10.47 -23.93 2.22
CA ALA A 254 11.30 -24.41 1.13
C ALA A 254 10.84 -23.83 -0.22
N GLY A 255 11.66 -22.99 -0.85
CA GLY A 255 11.53 -22.58 -2.25
C GLY A 255 10.14 -22.10 -2.66
N VAL A 256 9.59 -21.12 -1.94
CA VAL A 256 8.30 -20.49 -2.29
C VAL A 256 8.49 -19.51 -3.45
N GLU A 257 7.58 -19.55 -4.41
CA GLU A 257 7.51 -18.58 -5.53
C GLU A 257 6.42 -17.54 -5.23
N PHE A 258 6.83 -16.27 -5.14
CA PHE A 258 5.95 -15.11 -5.07
C PHE A 258 6.05 -14.36 -6.40
N THR A 259 5.07 -14.55 -7.29
CA THR A 259 5.17 -14.08 -8.68
C THR A 259 3.90 -13.49 -9.25
N LEU A 260 4.02 -12.49 -10.12
CA LEU A 260 2.88 -11.88 -10.83
C LEU A 260 1.82 -11.29 -9.90
N ASN A 261 2.18 -10.94 -8.66
CA ASN A 261 1.27 -10.32 -7.71
C ASN A 261 1.30 -8.80 -7.84
N ARG A 262 0.16 -8.17 -7.53
CA ARG A 262 0.04 -6.74 -7.31
C ARG A 262 -0.06 -6.50 -5.81
N VAL A 263 0.86 -5.72 -5.26
CA VAL A 263 0.94 -5.41 -3.83
C VAL A 263 0.86 -3.90 -3.66
N VAL A 264 -0.28 -3.42 -3.20
CA VAL A 264 -0.64 -2.01 -3.17
C VAL A 264 -1.04 -1.62 -1.75
N ASP A 265 -0.32 -0.65 -1.19
CA ASP A 265 -0.55 -0.12 0.16
C ASP A 265 -0.44 -1.21 1.25
N THR A 266 0.79 -1.44 1.71
CA THR A 266 1.05 -2.30 2.87
C THR A 266 1.59 -1.49 4.04
N GLY A 267 1.21 -1.84 5.26
CA GLY A 267 1.65 -1.18 6.48
C GLY A 267 3.15 -1.30 6.70
N TYR A 268 3.71 -2.49 6.47
CA TYR A 268 5.13 -2.80 6.49
C TYR A 268 5.62 -3.27 5.11
N ALA A 269 6.51 -4.25 5.06
CA ALA A 269 7.04 -4.80 3.83
C ALA A 269 5.94 -5.41 2.94
N GLY A 270 6.15 -5.36 1.62
CA GLY A 270 5.27 -6.05 0.68
C GLY A 270 5.39 -7.57 0.85
N VAL A 271 6.63 -8.07 0.86
CA VAL A 271 6.94 -9.48 1.17
C VAL A 271 8.18 -9.60 2.04
N ILE A 272 8.13 -10.51 3.01
CA ILE A 272 9.24 -10.88 3.90
C ILE A 272 9.64 -12.34 3.66
N LEU A 273 10.90 -12.56 3.28
CA LEU A 273 11.48 -13.89 3.05
C LEU A 273 12.32 -14.32 4.24
N GLY A 274 12.03 -15.48 4.83
CA GLY A 274 12.74 -16.00 6.00
C GLY A 274 13.57 -17.26 5.76
N SER A 275 13.71 -17.73 4.52
CA SER A 275 14.44 -18.96 4.20
C SER A 275 15.01 -18.95 2.79
N ALA A 276 16.09 -19.70 2.60
CA ALA A 276 16.85 -19.66 1.36
C ALA A 276 16.11 -20.22 0.15
N GLY A 277 16.48 -19.74 -1.05
CA GLY A 277 15.97 -20.24 -2.32
C GLY A 277 14.57 -19.77 -2.68
N GLN A 278 14.03 -18.75 -1.99
CA GLN A 278 12.75 -18.14 -2.32
C GLN A 278 12.87 -17.20 -3.52
N ARG A 279 11.79 -17.12 -4.31
CA ARG A 279 11.73 -16.39 -5.58
C ARG A 279 10.69 -15.28 -5.50
N VAL A 280 11.09 -14.05 -5.84
CA VAL A 280 10.22 -12.87 -5.95
C VAL A 280 10.34 -12.32 -7.37
N TYR A 281 9.39 -12.65 -8.23
CA TYR A 281 9.51 -12.46 -9.69
C TYR A 281 8.32 -11.70 -10.25
N ARG A 282 8.57 -10.64 -11.02
CA ARG A 282 7.51 -10.00 -11.84
C ARG A 282 6.31 -9.57 -11.01
N ASN A 283 6.55 -8.97 -9.86
CA ASN A 283 5.49 -8.37 -9.04
C ASN A 283 5.51 -6.86 -9.21
N VAL A 284 4.37 -6.23 -8.97
CA VAL A 284 4.26 -4.76 -8.84
C VAL A 284 4.02 -4.44 -7.37
N PHE A 285 4.94 -3.69 -6.76
CA PHE A 285 4.81 -3.18 -5.39
C PHE A 285 4.61 -1.68 -5.43
N VAL A 286 3.59 -1.19 -4.73
CA VAL A 286 3.23 0.23 -4.70
C VAL A 286 2.95 0.66 -3.28
N ARG A 287 3.60 1.73 -2.81
CA ARG A 287 3.35 2.35 -1.50
C ARG A 287 3.39 1.36 -0.33
N THR A 288 4.37 0.47 -0.33
CA THR A 288 4.67 -0.36 0.86
C THR A 288 5.23 0.52 1.99
N MET A 289 5.24 0.01 3.22
CA MET A 289 5.77 0.70 4.42
C MET A 289 4.94 1.92 4.87
N GLY A 290 3.61 1.83 4.75
CA GLY A 290 2.68 2.95 5.00
C GLY A 290 2.32 3.22 6.46
N THR A 291 2.55 2.28 7.38
CA THR A 291 2.30 2.47 8.82
C THR A 291 3.49 2.10 9.69
N LEU A 292 4.49 1.46 9.10
CA LEU A 292 5.74 1.07 9.72
C LEU A 292 6.95 1.63 8.97
N ASN A 293 8.11 1.59 9.63
CA ASN A 293 9.40 1.98 9.09
C ASN A 293 10.42 0.84 9.25
N ASP A 294 11.63 1.02 8.72
CA ASP A 294 12.73 0.05 8.78
C ASP A 294 12.38 -1.27 8.09
N GLY A 295 12.23 -1.21 6.77
CA GLY A 295 11.84 -2.34 5.92
C GLY A 295 11.95 -1.99 4.44
N GLY A 296 11.30 -2.78 3.58
CA GLY A 296 11.22 -2.46 2.15
C GLY A 296 10.12 -3.22 1.42
N ALA A 297 9.91 -2.91 0.15
CA ALA A 297 8.91 -3.64 -0.66
C ALA A 297 9.23 -5.15 -0.69
N VAL A 298 10.50 -5.48 -0.92
CA VAL A 298 11.04 -6.84 -0.77
C VAL A 298 12.08 -6.83 0.34
N TYR A 299 11.76 -7.50 1.45
CA TYR A 299 12.65 -7.62 2.61
C TYR A 299 13.06 -9.08 2.79
N THR A 300 14.36 -9.36 2.97
CA THR A 300 14.86 -10.74 3.05
C THR A 300 15.77 -10.96 4.24
N ASN A 301 15.47 -11.97 5.05
CA ASN A 301 16.26 -12.40 6.20
C ASN A 301 16.85 -13.80 5.94
N CYS A 302 17.43 -14.00 4.76
CA CYS A 302 17.93 -15.30 4.31
C CYS A 302 18.97 -15.22 3.17
N ASN A 303 19.67 -16.33 2.95
CA ASN A 303 20.59 -16.51 1.82
C ASN A 303 19.84 -16.82 0.51
N ALA A 304 20.49 -16.63 -0.63
CA ALA A 304 20.06 -17.16 -1.93
C ALA A 304 18.61 -16.81 -2.28
N SER A 305 18.18 -15.60 -1.91
CA SER A 305 16.93 -15.03 -2.41
C SER A 305 17.11 -14.66 -3.88
N ASP A 306 16.07 -14.86 -4.68
CA ASP A 306 16.11 -14.60 -6.12
C ASP A 306 15.02 -13.59 -6.49
N ILE A 307 15.43 -12.35 -6.70
CA ILE A 307 14.57 -11.16 -6.78
C ILE A 307 14.73 -10.56 -8.16
N ARG A 308 13.77 -10.81 -9.06
CA ARG A 308 13.90 -10.46 -10.48
C ARG A 308 12.72 -9.74 -11.05
N GLU A 309 13.01 -8.78 -11.93
CA GLU A 309 12.01 -8.18 -12.82
C GLU A 309 10.80 -7.65 -12.04
N ASN A 310 10.99 -7.15 -10.80
CA ASN A 310 9.91 -6.53 -10.05
C ASN A 310 9.86 -5.04 -10.36
N ILE A 311 8.65 -4.48 -10.33
CA ILE A 311 8.40 -3.04 -10.40
C ILE A 311 8.06 -2.57 -8.99
N ILE A 312 8.81 -1.61 -8.46
CA ILE A 312 8.68 -1.11 -7.09
C ILE A 312 8.52 0.41 -7.14
N LEU A 313 7.39 0.91 -6.66
CA LEU A 313 6.99 2.31 -6.78
C LEU A 313 6.67 2.90 -5.40
N ASP A 314 7.36 3.98 -5.06
CA ASP A 314 7.05 4.89 -3.95
C ASP A 314 7.02 4.21 -2.56
N THR A 315 8.09 3.51 -2.16
CA THR A 315 8.18 2.90 -0.81
C THR A 315 8.33 3.97 0.28
N LEU A 316 7.50 3.90 1.33
CA LEU A 316 7.19 5.07 2.18
C LEU A 316 8.06 5.22 3.44
N GLY A 317 8.05 4.24 4.35
CA GLY A 317 8.75 4.31 5.65
C GLY A 317 8.10 5.32 6.61
N ASP A 318 6.99 4.94 7.23
CA ASP A 318 6.16 5.85 8.03
C ASP A 318 6.86 6.37 9.29
N LEU A 319 6.99 7.70 9.38
CA LEU A 319 7.51 8.39 10.55
C LEU A 319 6.44 9.14 11.34
N GLU A 320 5.17 9.15 10.88
CA GLU A 320 4.11 9.91 11.54
C GLU A 320 3.98 9.52 13.01
N THR A 321 4.15 8.25 13.34
CA THR A 321 4.01 7.74 14.72
C THR A 321 5.31 7.23 15.33
N SER A 322 6.40 7.22 14.57
CA SER A 322 7.70 6.81 15.06
C SER A 322 8.25 7.84 16.07
N HIS A 323 9.13 7.40 16.98
CA HIS A 323 10.11 8.30 17.58
C HIS A 323 10.98 8.92 16.48
N PRO A 324 11.73 10.00 16.78
CA PRO A 324 12.54 10.64 15.77
C PRO A 324 13.54 9.67 15.13
N TRP A 325 13.43 9.49 13.82
CA TRP A 325 14.18 8.50 13.04
C TRP A 325 14.27 8.92 11.56
N TRP A 326 14.99 8.16 10.74
CA TRP A 326 15.09 8.37 9.28
C TRP A 326 14.05 7.56 8.49
N PRO A 327 13.42 8.05 7.41
CA PRO A 327 12.51 7.22 6.64
C PRO A 327 13.29 6.09 5.92
N LEU A 328 13.12 4.87 6.42
CA LEU A 328 13.73 3.62 5.97
C LEU A 328 12.68 2.75 5.26
N GLY A 329 12.06 3.32 4.22
CA GLY A 329 11.26 2.58 3.26
C GLY A 329 12.10 2.25 2.04
N HIS A 330 12.75 1.08 2.03
CA HIS A 330 13.63 0.65 0.93
C HIS A 330 12.85 -0.02 -0.21
N GLY A 331 13.41 -0.02 -1.42
CA GLY A 331 12.88 -0.86 -2.50
C GLY A 331 13.15 -2.34 -2.19
N ILE A 332 14.43 -2.71 -2.15
CA ILE A 332 14.88 -4.08 -1.88
C ILE A 332 15.90 -4.05 -0.73
N TRP A 333 15.65 -4.83 0.32
CA TRP A 333 16.53 -4.90 1.47
C TRP A 333 16.80 -6.34 1.96
N PRO A 334 17.98 -6.88 1.62
CA PRO A 334 18.58 -8.00 2.32
C PRO A 334 19.14 -7.58 3.68
N GLU A 335 18.61 -8.17 4.75
CA GLU A 335 18.90 -7.84 6.15
C GLU A 335 20.40 -7.98 6.50
N PHE A 336 20.87 -7.26 7.52
CA PHE A 336 22.27 -7.27 8.02
C PHE A 336 22.50 -8.19 9.22
N LEU A 337 21.44 -8.66 9.88
CA LEU A 337 21.53 -9.44 11.12
C LEU A 337 22.26 -10.79 10.96
N GLY A 338 22.33 -11.29 9.73
CA GLY A 338 23.15 -12.44 9.36
C GLY A 338 24.18 -12.07 8.30
N ALA A 339 25.18 -12.93 8.13
CA ALA A 339 26.08 -12.85 6.99
C ALA A 339 25.42 -13.45 5.73
N TYR A 340 24.29 -12.85 5.32
CA TYR A 340 23.46 -13.37 4.25
C TYR A 340 24.14 -13.22 2.89
N ARG A 341 23.98 -14.22 2.04
CA ARG A 341 24.78 -14.34 0.82
C ARG A 341 24.04 -14.89 -0.38
N ASP A 342 24.66 -14.72 -1.55
CA ASP A 342 24.26 -15.30 -2.83
C ASP A 342 22.89 -14.81 -3.34
N THR A 343 22.37 -13.72 -2.78
CA THR A 343 21.12 -13.09 -3.25
C THR A 343 21.29 -12.54 -4.67
N GLN A 344 20.33 -12.82 -5.53
CA GLN A 344 20.26 -12.35 -6.91
C GLN A 344 19.23 -11.21 -6.97
N ILE A 345 19.65 -10.03 -7.41
CA ILE A 345 18.82 -8.83 -7.58
C ILE A 345 18.97 -8.38 -9.04
N VAL A 346 18.06 -8.83 -9.91
CA VAL A 346 18.27 -8.73 -11.36
C VAL A 346 17.08 -8.10 -12.09
N GLY A 347 17.32 -7.06 -12.89
CA GLY A 347 16.32 -6.50 -13.80
C GLY A 347 15.14 -5.81 -13.11
N ASN A 348 15.26 -5.41 -11.85
CA ASN A 348 14.17 -4.73 -11.14
C ASN A 348 14.09 -3.25 -11.55
N THR A 349 12.89 -2.69 -11.63
CA THR A 349 12.65 -1.26 -11.83
C THR A 349 12.12 -0.65 -10.55
N ILE A 350 12.86 0.31 -9.98
CA ILE A 350 12.61 0.90 -8.67
C ILE A 350 12.48 2.41 -8.85
N PHE A 351 11.44 2.99 -8.28
CA PHE A 351 11.21 4.42 -8.32
C PHE A 351 10.77 4.95 -6.95
N GLY A 352 11.37 6.06 -6.51
CA GLY A 352 10.83 6.91 -5.46
C GLY A 352 10.90 6.32 -4.05
N SER A 353 11.91 5.51 -3.72
CA SER A 353 12.05 4.99 -2.36
C SER A 353 12.42 6.11 -1.39
N ASN A 354 11.64 6.29 -0.31
CA ASN A 354 11.98 7.26 0.74
C ASN A 354 13.22 6.86 1.55
N GLY A 355 13.64 5.60 1.47
CA GLY A 355 14.95 5.14 1.91
C GLY A 355 15.96 5.09 0.77
N ARG A 356 16.26 3.86 0.36
CA ARG A 356 17.26 3.50 -0.66
C ARG A 356 16.59 2.57 -1.66
N GLY A 357 17.01 2.61 -2.93
CA GLY A 357 16.51 1.68 -3.93
C GLY A 357 16.86 0.23 -3.55
N ILE A 358 18.15 -0.05 -3.45
CA ILE A 358 18.71 -1.34 -3.02
C ILE A 358 19.65 -1.09 -1.83
N PHE A 359 19.46 -1.81 -0.73
CA PHE A 359 20.30 -1.69 0.46
C PHE A 359 20.96 -3.02 0.82
N LEU A 360 22.29 -3.08 0.78
CA LEU A 360 23.09 -4.25 1.20
C LEU A 360 23.96 -3.91 2.42
N PRO A 361 23.39 -3.90 3.64
CA PRO A 361 24.09 -3.41 4.82
C PRO A 361 25.10 -4.36 5.46
N ASN A 362 25.10 -5.65 5.09
CA ASN A 362 26.07 -6.65 5.54
C ASN A 362 25.89 -7.96 4.75
N ASN A 363 25.93 -7.89 3.42
CA ASN A 363 25.61 -9.03 2.56
C ASN A 363 26.84 -9.47 1.77
N TYR A 364 26.82 -10.69 1.22
CA TYR A 364 28.00 -11.29 0.59
C TYR A 364 27.66 -12.00 -0.71
N ASN A 365 28.56 -11.96 -1.69
CA ASN A 365 28.44 -12.70 -2.96
C ASN A 365 27.13 -12.45 -3.72
N CYS A 366 26.45 -11.34 -3.45
CA CYS A 366 25.24 -10.96 -4.17
C CYS A 366 25.53 -10.56 -5.61
N THR A 367 24.55 -10.80 -6.48
CA THR A 367 24.55 -10.31 -7.86
C THR A 367 23.53 -9.19 -7.98
N VAL A 368 23.96 -8.01 -8.42
CA VAL A 368 23.10 -6.84 -8.67
C VAL A 368 23.27 -6.46 -10.13
N ASP A 369 22.36 -6.93 -10.98
CA ASP A 369 22.50 -6.82 -12.43
C ASP A 369 21.29 -6.22 -13.13
N GLY A 370 21.50 -5.23 -14.01
CA GLY A 370 20.44 -4.73 -14.89
C GLY A 370 19.28 -3.99 -14.18
N ASN A 371 19.45 -3.55 -12.94
CA ASN A 371 18.40 -2.85 -12.20
C ASN A 371 18.36 -1.37 -12.58
N ILE A 372 17.15 -0.78 -12.55
CA ILE A 372 16.91 0.64 -12.70
C ILE A 372 16.44 1.17 -11.36
N SER A 373 17.10 2.20 -10.81
CA SER A 373 16.66 2.91 -9.59
C SER A 373 16.64 4.40 -9.83
N VAL A 374 15.48 5.04 -9.60
CA VAL A 374 15.25 6.44 -9.94
C VAL A 374 14.59 7.18 -8.79
N GLY A 375 15.14 8.34 -8.42
CA GLY A 375 14.45 9.27 -7.50
C GLY A 375 14.40 8.82 -6.04
N ASP A 376 15.25 7.87 -5.63
CA ASP A 376 15.36 7.44 -4.24
C ASP A 376 15.95 8.55 -3.36
N ARG A 377 15.49 8.64 -2.11
CA ARG A 377 15.83 9.75 -1.20
C ARG A 377 17.31 9.80 -0.86
N ARG A 378 17.92 8.63 -0.61
CA ARG A 378 19.31 8.55 -0.16
C ARG A 378 20.24 8.06 -1.25
N SER A 379 19.98 6.85 -1.76
CA SER A 379 20.76 6.30 -2.85
C SER A 379 20.01 5.26 -3.67
N GLY A 380 20.44 5.08 -4.92
CA GLY A 380 19.99 3.96 -5.75
C GLY A 380 20.51 2.62 -5.22
N LEU A 381 21.79 2.58 -4.82
CA LEU A 381 22.42 1.45 -4.15
C LEU A 381 23.18 1.93 -2.90
N ASP A 382 23.03 1.22 -1.79
CA ASP A 382 23.83 1.43 -0.58
C ASP A 382 24.54 0.11 -0.21
N LEU A 383 25.85 0.22 0.02
CA LEU A 383 26.76 -0.86 0.37
C LEU A 383 27.42 -0.55 1.72
N SER A 384 27.15 -1.35 2.74
CA SER A 384 27.85 -1.24 4.01
C SER A 384 28.15 -2.63 4.58
N GLY A 385 28.98 -2.71 5.62
CA GLY A 385 29.28 -4.00 6.22
C GLY A 385 29.93 -3.93 7.58
N ASN A 386 30.25 -5.09 8.11
CA ASN A 386 31.12 -5.17 9.27
C ASN A 386 32.59 -5.09 8.83
N ASP A 387 33.40 -4.29 9.54
CA ASP A 387 34.83 -4.10 9.26
C ASP A 387 35.59 -5.44 9.08
N GLY A 388 36.31 -5.57 7.97
CA GLY A 388 37.32 -6.62 7.77
C GLY A 388 36.95 -7.80 6.87
N GLU A 389 35.74 -7.84 6.30
CA GLU A 389 35.34 -8.90 5.38
C GLU A 389 35.05 -8.36 3.96
N GLU A 390 35.63 -8.99 2.94
CA GLU A 390 35.31 -8.70 1.55
C GLU A 390 33.91 -9.25 1.24
N GLN A 391 33.02 -8.40 0.71
CA GLN A 391 31.64 -8.79 0.42
C GLN A 391 31.47 -9.44 -0.95
N GLY A 392 32.43 -9.33 -1.87
CA GLY A 392 32.48 -10.17 -3.08
C GLY A 392 31.30 -10.07 -4.04
N HIS A 393 30.59 -8.94 -4.09
CA HIS A 393 29.46 -8.74 -5.00
C HIS A 393 29.89 -8.67 -6.47
N THR A 394 28.94 -8.99 -7.36
CA THR A 394 29.02 -8.70 -8.79
C THR A 394 27.92 -7.70 -9.14
N ILE A 395 28.32 -6.47 -9.47
CA ILE A 395 27.42 -5.35 -9.73
C ILE A 395 27.62 -4.86 -11.16
N THR A 396 26.63 -5.07 -12.04
CA THR A 396 26.77 -4.80 -13.48
C THR A 396 25.50 -4.24 -14.11
N ASN A 397 25.64 -3.49 -15.20
CA ASN A 397 24.51 -3.09 -16.06
C ASN A 397 23.38 -2.30 -15.38
N ASN A 398 23.61 -1.76 -14.18
CA ASN A 398 22.58 -1.02 -13.44
C ASN A 398 22.48 0.43 -13.96
N THR A 399 21.31 1.03 -13.79
CA THR A 399 21.06 2.45 -14.06
C THR A 399 20.58 3.11 -12.78
N PHE A 400 21.36 4.06 -12.25
CA PHE A 400 21.01 4.84 -11.06
C PHE A 400 20.81 6.30 -11.44
N VAL A 401 19.61 6.82 -11.21
CA VAL A 401 19.21 8.18 -11.60
C VAL A 401 18.88 8.99 -10.35
N THR A 402 19.72 9.96 -10.06
CA THR A 402 19.60 10.85 -8.91
C THR A 402 19.47 12.30 -9.38
N LEU A 403 18.26 12.84 -9.26
CA LEU A 403 17.95 14.21 -9.67
C LEU A 403 17.57 15.05 -8.44
N ALA A 404 18.07 16.28 -8.40
CA ALA A 404 17.69 17.31 -7.44
C ALA A 404 16.19 17.64 -7.52
N GLY A 405 15.57 18.00 -6.39
CA GLY A 405 14.16 18.41 -6.34
C GLY A 405 13.19 17.23 -6.38
N THR A 406 13.20 16.44 -5.31
CA THR A 406 12.28 15.33 -4.97
C THR A 406 11.85 14.34 -6.06
N GLY A 407 12.41 14.37 -7.28
CA GLY A 407 12.27 13.35 -8.32
C GLY A 407 10.84 12.93 -8.66
N GLY A 408 9.82 13.68 -8.22
CA GLY A 408 8.42 13.27 -8.24
C GLY A 408 8.03 12.20 -7.19
N ARG A 409 8.89 11.80 -6.24
CA ARG A 409 8.58 10.85 -5.15
C ARG A 409 7.44 11.36 -4.26
N LEU A 410 6.72 10.45 -3.60
CA LEU A 410 5.72 10.83 -2.60
C LEU A 410 6.38 11.39 -1.32
N GLU A 411 6.17 12.67 -1.05
CA GLU A 411 6.57 13.31 0.21
C GLU A 411 5.66 12.87 1.36
N ARG A 412 6.24 12.64 2.54
CA ARG A 412 5.54 12.18 3.75
C ARG A 412 6.01 12.96 4.98
N PRO A 413 5.21 13.02 6.06
CA PRO A 413 5.63 13.62 7.32
C PRO A 413 6.97 13.05 7.78
N GLU A 414 7.86 13.93 8.20
CA GLU A 414 9.19 13.57 8.69
C GLU A 414 9.26 13.82 10.19
N ASN A 415 9.90 12.92 10.93
CA ASN A 415 10.19 13.08 12.34
C ASN A 415 11.70 12.88 12.57
N LEU A 416 12.51 13.90 12.31
CA LEU A 416 13.99 13.75 12.21
C LEU A 416 14.76 14.19 13.46
N SER A 417 14.12 14.69 14.51
CA SER A 417 14.78 15.51 15.54
C SER A 417 15.88 14.87 16.40
N HIS A 418 16.06 13.53 16.45
CA HIS A 418 17.01 12.89 17.38
C HIS A 418 17.93 11.80 16.79
N TRP A 419 17.81 11.46 15.49
CA TRP A 419 18.66 10.45 14.86
C TRP A 419 19.54 11.07 13.77
N TRP A 420 20.80 11.33 14.12
CA TRP A 420 21.90 11.89 13.30
C TRP A 420 21.67 13.19 12.48
N LEU A 421 20.51 13.88 12.44
CA LEU A 421 20.34 15.22 11.81
C LEU A 421 19.09 15.91 12.40
N PRO A 422 19.10 17.07 13.10
CA PRO A 422 19.93 18.27 12.92
C PRO A 422 20.94 18.53 14.05
N PRO A 423 21.94 19.42 13.84
CA PRO A 423 21.92 20.56 12.91
C PRO A 423 22.25 20.29 11.43
N TYR A 424 22.42 19.04 11.02
CA TYR A 424 22.81 18.67 9.66
C TYR A 424 21.65 18.74 8.64
N ALA A 425 21.94 19.22 7.43
CA ALA A 425 21.07 19.04 6.28
C ALA A 425 21.06 17.57 5.83
N ALA A 426 19.94 17.10 5.29
CA ALA A 426 19.89 15.82 4.60
C ALA A 426 20.97 15.80 3.51
N PRO A 427 21.79 14.74 3.42
CA PRO A 427 22.82 14.69 2.39
C PRO A 427 22.15 14.59 1.01
N ALA A 428 22.81 15.14 -0.01
CA ALA A 428 22.32 15.04 -1.39
C ALA A 428 22.16 13.56 -1.80
N PRO A 429 21.16 13.21 -2.64
CA PRO A 429 21.00 11.84 -3.12
C PRO A 429 22.17 11.43 -4.01
N VAL A 430 22.55 10.15 -3.95
CA VAL A 430 23.67 9.60 -4.75
C VAL A 430 23.31 8.32 -5.49
N GLY A 431 23.94 8.05 -6.63
CA GLY A 431 23.72 6.79 -7.35
C GLY A 431 24.13 5.58 -6.51
N VAL A 432 25.33 5.64 -5.91
CA VAL A 432 25.84 4.62 -4.99
C VAL A 432 26.44 5.24 -3.72
N GLU A 433 26.03 4.75 -2.54
CA GLU A 433 26.63 5.08 -1.24
C GLU A 433 27.40 3.87 -0.71
N TYR A 434 28.60 4.09 -0.16
CA TYR A 434 29.40 2.99 0.39
C TYR A 434 30.33 3.38 1.54
N GLU A 435 30.66 2.41 2.40
CA GLU A 435 31.74 2.56 3.40
C GLU A 435 33.11 2.32 2.73
N SER A 436 33.98 3.32 2.75
CA SER A 436 35.26 3.35 2.02
C SER A 436 36.34 2.39 2.56
N THR A 437 36.15 1.83 3.76
CA THR A 437 37.09 0.89 4.38
C THR A 437 36.92 -0.55 3.89
N LEU A 438 35.87 -0.83 3.11
CA LEU A 438 35.47 -2.17 2.70
C LEU A 438 35.63 -2.39 1.18
N SER A 439 35.78 -3.65 0.81
CA SER A 439 35.75 -4.12 -0.58
C SER A 439 34.45 -4.86 -0.85
N TYR A 440 33.75 -4.44 -1.90
CA TYR A 440 32.45 -4.98 -2.26
C TYR A 440 32.49 -5.91 -3.48
N GLY A 441 33.67 -6.35 -3.92
CA GLY A 441 33.82 -7.23 -5.08
C GLY A 441 34.10 -6.47 -6.37
N THR A 442 33.16 -6.46 -7.32
CA THR A 442 33.31 -5.74 -8.61
C THR A 442 32.07 -4.95 -8.97
N MET A 443 32.25 -3.71 -9.41
CA MET A 443 31.19 -2.88 -9.99
C MET A 443 31.64 -2.23 -11.29
N ARG A 444 30.93 -2.50 -12.40
CA ARG A 444 31.23 -1.94 -13.74
C ARG A 444 29.97 -1.79 -14.59
N ALA A 445 30.12 -1.27 -15.81
CA ALA A 445 29.03 -1.13 -16.77
C ALA A 445 27.78 -0.45 -16.19
N THR A 446 27.96 0.46 -15.24
CA THR A 446 26.85 1.16 -14.57
C THR A 446 26.61 2.51 -15.23
N THR A 447 25.34 2.83 -15.48
CA THR A 447 24.92 4.16 -15.90
C THR A 447 24.50 4.97 -14.69
N PHE A 448 25.20 6.05 -14.43
CA PHE A 448 24.76 7.06 -13.48
C PHE A 448 24.17 8.25 -14.24
N VAL A 449 23.07 8.79 -13.73
CA VAL A 449 22.47 10.02 -14.23
C VAL A 449 22.29 10.98 -13.07
N THR A 450 22.88 12.16 -13.15
CA THR A 450 22.81 13.17 -12.09
C THR A 450 22.27 14.50 -12.60
N SER A 451 21.67 15.29 -11.71
CA SER A 451 21.46 16.72 -11.95
C SER A 451 22.74 17.51 -11.68
N PRO A 452 23.05 18.59 -12.42
CA PRO A 452 24.34 19.30 -12.30
C PRO A 452 24.67 19.96 -10.95
N SER A 453 23.71 20.19 -10.05
CA SER A 453 23.92 21.02 -8.84
C SER A 453 23.66 20.35 -7.49
N ASP A 454 22.75 19.37 -7.39
CA ASP A 454 22.28 18.90 -6.06
C ASP A 454 22.07 17.37 -5.97
N ALA A 455 22.81 16.60 -6.77
CA ALA A 455 22.88 15.14 -6.68
C ALA A 455 24.26 14.67 -7.17
N HIS A 456 24.76 13.56 -6.62
CA HIS A 456 26.08 13.04 -6.99
C HIS A 456 26.05 11.62 -7.56
N MET A 457 27.09 11.26 -8.29
CA MET A 457 27.22 9.91 -8.84
C MET A 457 27.44 8.88 -7.73
N ALA A 458 28.37 9.15 -6.82
CA ALA A 458 28.75 8.23 -5.75
C ALA A 458 29.15 8.96 -4.46
N ARG A 459 29.03 8.29 -3.31
CA ARG A 459 29.57 8.75 -2.02
C ARG A 459 30.26 7.63 -1.26
N GLY A 460 31.55 7.82 -0.95
CA GLY A 460 32.35 6.91 -0.12
C GLY A 460 32.72 7.55 1.23
N SER A 461 32.14 7.09 2.33
CA SER A 461 32.38 7.62 3.69
C SER A 461 32.37 9.17 3.78
N GLY A 462 31.38 9.80 3.14
CA GLY A 462 31.23 11.27 3.12
C GLY A 462 31.99 12.00 2.01
N THR A 463 32.83 11.32 1.22
CA THR A 463 33.46 11.90 0.01
C THR A 463 32.55 11.67 -1.19
N GLU A 464 32.16 12.74 -1.88
CA GLU A 464 31.31 12.71 -3.07
C GLU A 464 32.15 12.67 -4.35
N PHE A 465 31.66 11.95 -5.36
CA PHE A 465 32.29 11.81 -6.65
C PHE A 465 31.30 12.13 -7.76
N ASP A 466 31.74 12.90 -8.75
CA ASP A 466 31.05 13.20 -10.01
C ASP A 466 31.97 12.97 -11.22
N ASP A 467 32.96 12.08 -11.04
CA ASP A 467 33.88 11.66 -12.09
C ASP A 467 34.14 10.15 -11.93
N VAL A 468 33.93 9.40 -13.01
CA VAL A 468 34.04 7.93 -13.01
C VAL A 468 35.48 7.49 -12.69
N ALA A 469 36.48 8.19 -13.23
CA ALA A 469 37.88 7.81 -13.03
C ALA A 469 38.36 8.09 -11.59
N ALA A 470 37.93 9.22 -11.00
CA ALA A 470 38.21 9.57 -9.62
C ALA A 470 37.56 8.58 -8.65
N TRP A 471 36.29 8.21 -8.87
CA TRP A 471 35.61 7.19 -8.07
C TRP A 471 36.29 5.82 -8.18
N ALA A 472 36.59 5.35 -9.40
CA ALA A 472 37.29 4.08 -9.62
C ALA A 472 38.72 4.07 -9.04
N SER A 473 39.36 5.24 -8.91
CA SER A 473 40.65 5.36 -8.23
C SER A 473 40.54 5.32 -6.70
N ALA A 474 39.39 5.74 -6.15
CA ALA A 474 39.14 5.79 -4.72
C ALA A 474 38.56 4.48 -4.15
N ALA A 475 37.87 3.69 -4.96
CA ALA A 475 37.27 2.41 -4.59
C ALA A 475 37.90 1.27 -5.40
N SER A 476 38.67 0.40 -4.74
CA SER A 476 39.44 -0.68 -5.42
C SER A 476 38.59 -1.74 -6.14
N TRP A 477 37.30 -1.81 -5.81
CA TRP A 477 36.31 -2.71 -6.38
C TRP A 477 35.48 -2.05 -7.51
N ALA A 478 35.60 -0.72 -7.68
CA ALA A 478 34.95 0.02 -8.74
C ALA A 478 35.79 -0.04 -10.02
N ASP A 479 35.14 -0.30 -11.14
CA ASP A 479 35.75 -0.45 -12.45
C ASP A 479 35.05 0.48 -13.45
N ALA A 480 35.85 1.36 -14.05
CA ALA A 480 35.40 2.37 -15.01
C ALA A 480 34.97 1.77 -16.37
N THR A 481 35.27 0.50 -16.62
CA THR A 481 34.93 -0.18 -17.88
C THR A 481 33.42 -0.13 -18.12
N ASP A 482 33.04 0.48 -19.25
CA ASP A 482 31.65 0.70 -19.68
C ASP A 482 30.75 1.49 -18.69
N THR A 483 31.33 2.01 -17.60
CA THR A 483 30.64 2.86 -16.64
C THR A 483 30.57 4.29 -17.19
N ARG A 484 29.41 4.93 -17.08
CA ARG A 484 29.17 6.28 -17.60
C ARG A 484 28.43 7.15 -16.60
N LEU A 485 28.75 8.44 -16.65
CA LEU A 485 28.01 9.50 -15.98
C LEU A 485 27.33 10.36 -17.04
N LEU A 486 26.02 10.52 -16.92
CA LEU A 486 25.20 11.38 -17.75
C LEU A 486 24.61 12.50 -16.88
N GLN A 487 24.30 13.62 -17.50
CA GLN A 487 23.52 14.68 -16.86
C GLN A 487 22.14 14.76 -17.49
N ALA A 488 21.14 15.13 -16.71
CA ALA A 488 19.79 15.43 -17.18
C ALA A 488 19.11 16.42 -16.23
N GLN A 489 18.17 17.22 -16.74
CA GLN A 489 17.32 18.07 -15.90
C GLN A 489 16.12 17.27 -15.35
N ALA A 490 15.57 16.36 -16.15
CA ALA A 490 14.48 15.48 -15.73
C ALA A 490 14.64 14.06 -16.30
N ALA A 491 13.99 13.12 -15.62
CA ALA A 491 13.90 11.73 -16.05
C ALA A 491 12.46 11.23 -15.93
N LEU A 492 12.09 10.33 -16.84
CA LEU A 492 10.81 9.63 -16.85
C LEU A 492 11.06 8.13 -16.90
N VAL A 493 10.50 7.39 -15.96
CA VAL A 493 10.56 5.92 -15.99
C VAL A 493 9.43 5.39 -16.88
N LEU A 494 9.77 4.53 -17.82
CA LEU A 494 8.80 3.71 -18.53
C LEU A 494 8.95 2.28 -18.02
N PHE A 495 7.86 1.59 -17.73
CA PHE A 495 7.92 0.18 -17.37
C PHE A 495 6.78 -0.61 -17.96
N ASN A 496 7.01 -1.89 -18.16
CA ASN A 496 6.00 -2.82 -18.64
C ASN A 496 5.53 -3.73 -17.52
N ASP A 497 4.40 -3.42 -16.91
CA ASP A 497 3.78 -4.19 -15.84
C ASP A 497 2.91 -5.37 -16.32
N THR A 498 3.17 -5.89 -17.53
CA THR A 498 2.41 -6.99 -18.15
C THR A 498 3.29 -8.16 -18.59
N GLU A 499 2.64 -9.27 -18.96
CA GLU A 499 3.31 -10.51 -19.36
C GLU A 499 3.72 -10.54 -20.86
N ALA A 500 3.36 -9.53 -21.65
CA ALA A 500 3.69 -9.43 -23.07
C ALA A 500 4.64 -8.26 -23.35
N THR A 501 5.38 -8.31 -24.46
CA THR A 501 6.13 -7.13 -24.93
C THR A 501 5.15 -5.99 -25.23
N ALA A 502 5.44 -4.81 -24.70
CA ALA A 502 4.56 -3.65 -24.82
C ALA A 502 5.28 -2.44 -25.42
N SER A 503 4.51 -1.62 -26.13
CA SER A 503 4.94 -0.36 -26.74
C SER A 503 4.51 0.81 -25.86
N VAL A 504 5.41 1.34 -25.04
CA VAL A 504 5.08 2.46 -24.14
C VAL A 504 5.29 3.79 -24.87
N PRO A 505 4.27 4.65 -25.00
CA PRO A 505 4.39 5.91 -25.73
C PRO A 505 5.36 6.87 -25.03
N VAL A 506 6.16 7.57 -25.83
CA VAL A 506 7.05 8.64 -25.37
C VAL A 506 6.26 9.96 -25.38
N PRO A 507 6.21 10.71 -24.26
CA PRO A 507 5.54 12.01 -24.25
C PRO A 507 6.13 12.98 -25.27
N ALA A 508 5.34 13.96 -25.70
CA ALA A 508 5.84 15.05 -26.53
C ALA A 508 7.00 15.77 -25.82
N GLY A 509 8.05 16.11 -26.58
CA GLY A 509 9.25 16.75 -26.06
C GLY A 509 10.53 16.14 -26.63
N THR A 510 11.68 16.67 -26.19
CA THR A 510 12.99 16.14 -26.56
C THR A 510 13.45 15.11 -25.53
N TRP A 511 13.44 13.84 -25.92
CA TRP A 511 13.82 12.72 -25.05
C TRP A 511 14.99 11.93 -25.64
N ARG A 512 15.88 11.46 -24.77
CA ARG A 512 16.92 10.47 -25.10
C ARG A 512 16.85 9.28 -24.14
N LEU A 513 17.28 8.13 -24.62
CA LEU A 513 17.51 6.95 -23.78
C LEU A 513 18.83 7.10 -23.01
N THR A 514 19.04 6.24 -22.02
CA THR A 514 20.27 6.21 -21.24
C THR A 514 21.50 5.85 -22.08
N ASP A 515 21.33 5.22 -23.24
CA ASP A 515 22.41 5.01 -24.20
C ASP A 515 22.82 6.24 -25.03
N GLY A 516 22.11 7.36 -24.83
CA GLY A 516 22.34 8.63 -25.53
C GLY A 516 21.61 8.72 -26.87
N SER A 517 20.94 7.65 -27.33
CA SER A 517 20.13 7.70 -28.55
C SER A 517 18.85 8.50 -28.32
N ALA A 518 18.36 9.19 -29.36
CA ALA A 518 17.08 9.89 -29.30
C ALA A 518 15.94 8.87 -29.14
N ALA A 519 14.99 9.15 -28.24
CA ALA A 519 13.81 8.30 -28.08
C ALA A 519 12.88 8.48 -29.30
N GLY A 520 12.34 7.36 -29.81
CA GLY A 520 11.31 7.40 -30.84
C GLY A 520 9.95 7.84 -30.29
N ALA A 521 8.88 7.63 -31.06
CA ALA A 521 7.51 7.90 -30.58
C ALA A 521 7.04 6.94 -29.47
N ALA A 522 7.71 5.79 -29.31
CA ALA A 522 7.44 4.80 -28.28
C ALA A 522 8.72 3.98 -27.99
N VAL A 523 8.76 3.35 -26.82
CA VAL A 523 9.81 2.40 -26.40
C VAL A 523 9.20 1.01 -26.28
N GLN A 524 9.83 0.03 -26.92
CA GLN A 524 9.45 -1.39 -26.78
C GLN A 524 10.10 -1.97 -25.53
N LEU A 525 9.29 -2.53 -24.64
CA LEU A 525 9.74 -3.10 -23.38
C LEU A 525 9.33 -4.58 -23.29
N ALA A 526 10.28 -5.43 -22.91
CA ALA A 526 10.00 -6.81 -22.54
C ALA A 526 9.08 -6.87 -21.30
N PRO A 527 8.40 -8.00 -21.04
CA PRO A 527 7.59 -8.17 -19.84
C PRO A 527 8.37 -7.78 -18.58
N PHE A 528 7.77 -6.95 -17.72
CA PHE A 528 8.36 -6.51 -16.45
C PHE A 528 9.70 -5.77 -16.54
N ALA A 529 10.09 -5.33 -17.74
CA ALA A 529 11.28 -4.52 -17.94
C ALA A 529 10.96 -3.02 -17.82
N GLY A 530 11.98 -2.24 -17.46
CA GLY A 530 11.93 -0.78 -17.43
C GLY A 530 12.90 -0.13 -18.41
N ALA A 531 12.68 1.15 -18.68
CA ALA A 531 13.61 2.06 -19.34
C ALA A 531 13.51 3.46 -18.70
N VAL A 532 14.53 4.28 -18.91
CA VAL A 532 14.52 5.68 -18.47
C VAL A 532 14.71 6.59 -19.67
N LEU A 533 13.80 7.54 -19.82
CA LEU A 533 13.96 8.67 -20.72
C LEU A 533 14.58 9.84 -19.95
N LEU A 534 15.51 10.53 -20.60
CA LEU A 534 16.19 11.70 -20.07
C LEU A 534 15.90 12.92 -20.94
N THR A 535 15.78 14.08 -20.30
CA THR A 535 15.66 15.37 -21.00
C THR A 535 16.44 16.46 -20.27
N ASP A 536 16.92 17.44 -21.03
CA ASP A 536 17.56 18.65 -20.50
C ASP A 536 16.56 19.80 -20.34
N GLU A 537 15.26 19.51 -20.53
CA GLU A 537 14.15 20.43 -20.31
C GLU A 537 13.46 20.12 -18.98
N ALA A 538 12.74 21.11 -18.43
CA ALA A 538 11.87 20.87 -17.28
C ALA A 538 10.67 19.99 -17.72
N TYR A 539 10.31 19.01 -16.90
CA TYR A 539 9.19 18.12 -17.14
C TYR A 539 8.26 18.09 -15.91
N THR A 540 6.96 18.29 -16.13
CA THR A 540 5.94 18.36 -15.07
C THR A 540 4.89 17.27 -15.20
N GLY A 541 5.09 16.29 -16.08
CA GLY A 541 4.19 15.15 -16.23
C GLY A 541 4.37 14.11 -15.11
N PRO A 542 3.66 12.98 -15.19
CA PRO A 542 3.85 11.89 -14.23
C PRO A 542 5.29 11.39 -14.29
N PRO A 543 5.90 11.00 -13.15
CA PRO A 543 7.31 10.61 -13.12
C PRO A 543 7.56 9.19 -13.65
N TYR A 544 6.49 8.44 -13.90
CA TYR A 544 6.54 7.18 -14.61
C TYR A 544 5.30 6.96 -15.48
N LEU A 545 5.45 6.14 -16.50
CA LEU A 545 4.36 5.59 -17.32
C LEU A 545 4.43 4.06 -17.30
N SER A 546 3.29 3.45 -17.02
CA SER A 546 3.09 2.00 -17.13
C SER A 546 2.69 1.63 -18.55
N ALA A 547 3.10 0.45 -18.99
CA ALA A 547 2.56 -0.13 -20.22
C ALA A 547 1.04 -0.25 -20.11
N SER A 548 0.52 -0.68 -18.94
CA SER A 548 -0.91 -0.91 -18.70
C SER A 548 -1.81 0.32 -18.79
N GLY A 549 -1.21 1.51 -18.72
CA GLY A 549 -1.97 2.75 -18.53
C GLY A 549 -2.62 2.85 -17.15
N ILE A 550 -2.38 1.88 -16.24
CA ILE A 550 -2.76 2.00 -14.83
C ILE A 550 -1.95 3.16 -14.24
N ASP A 551 -2.67 4.16 -13.72
CA ASP A 551 -2.05 5.17 -12.89
C ASP A 551 -1.86 4.61 -11.48
N TRP A 552 -0.67 4.04 -11.27
CA TRP A 552 -0.29 3.45 -9.99
C TRP A 552 -0.26 4.45 -8.83
N ARG A 553 -0.40 5.76 -9.06
CA ARG A 553 -0.49 6.78 -7.99
C ARG A 553 -1.89 7.04 -7.48
N LEU A 554 -2.92 6.53 -8.16
CA LEU A 554 -4.27 6.61 -7.63
C LEU A 554 -4.35 5.92 -6.27
N ALA A 555 -5.27 6.39 -5.43
CA ALA A 555 -5.52 5.82 -4.10
C ALA A 555 -5.85 4.31 -4.20
N GLU A 556 -6.60 3.93 -5.23
CA GLU A 556 -6.91 2.54 -5.57
C GLU A 556 -6.59 2.32 -7.05
N PRO A 557 -5.34 1.99 -7.39
CA PRO A 557 -4.89 1.92 -8.78
C PRO A 557 -5.39 0.66 -9.51
N ALA A 558 -5.69 -0.41 -8.77
CA ALA A 558 -6.23 -1.64 -9.31
C ALA A 558 -7.12 -2.33 -8.27
N THR A 559 -8.23 -2.91 -8.73
CA THR A 559 -9.17 -3.68 -7.89
C THR A 559 -9.15 -5.17 -8.20
N THR A 560 -8.43 -5.57 -9.26
CA THR A 560 -8.25 -6.96 -9.71
C THR A 560 -6.77 -7.36 -9.71
N TYR A 561 -6.51 -8.66 -9.64
CA TYR A 561 -5.18 -9.22 -9.86
C TYR A 561 -4.81 -9.17 -11.35
N LEU A 562 -3.53 -9.34 -11.69
CA LEU A 562 -3.10 -9.47 -13.09
C LEU A 562 -3.58 -10.83 -13.66
N THR A 563 -4.47 -10.80 -14.64
CA THR A 563 -4.99 -12.00 -15.31
C THR A 563 -4.00 -12.51 -16.36
N ALA A 564 -4.00 -13.81 -16.64
CA ALA A 564 -3.25 -14.39 -17.76
C ALA A 564 -3.99 -14.25 -19.09
N GLU A 565 -5.32 -14.09 -19.02
CA GLU A 565 -6.22 -13.86 -20.15
C GLU A 565 -6.34 -12.35 -20.43
N PRO A 566 -7.05 -11.92 -21.48
CA PRO A 566 -7.41 -10.51 -21.64
C PRO A 566 -8.31 -10.05 -20.48
N GLU A 567 -8.31 -8.76 -20.17
CA GLU A 567 -9.19 -8.16 -19.16
C GLU A 567 -9.61 -6.77 -19.65
N LEU A 568 -10.89 -6.56 -19.87
CA LEU A 568 -11.47 -5.36 -20.43
C LEU A 568 -11.90 -4.42 -19.32
N VAL A 569 -11.43 -3.18 -19.41
CA VAL A 569 -11.89 -2.09 -18.55
C VAL A 569 -12.35 -0.92 -19.41
N VAL A 570 -13.59 -0.44 -19.18
CA VAL A 570 -14.12 0.76 -19.84
C VAL A 570 -14.02 1.95 -18.90
N VAL A 571 -13.44 3.05 -19.37
CA VAL A 571 -13.25 4.27 -18.56
C VAL A 571 -13.81 5.49 -19.29
N ARG A 572 -14.55 6.36 -18.57
CA ARG A 572 -14.93 7.71 -19.02
C ARG A 572 -14.61 8.71 -17.91
N ASP A 573 -13.95 9.82 -18.26
CA ASP A 573 -13.58 10.89 -17.31
C ASP A 573 -12.85 10.40 -16.04
N GLY A 574 -12.03 9.36 -16.18
CA GLY A 574 -11.28 8.75 -15.08
C GLY A 574 -12.07 7.78 -14.20
N GLN A 575 -13.35 7.54 -14.49
CA GLN A 575 -14.17 6.55 -13.79
C GLN A 575 -14.35 5.28 -14.62
N THR A 576 -14.18 4.13 -13.97
CA THR A 576 -14.46 2.82 -14.56
C THR A 576 -15.97 2.58 -14.62
N ILE A 577 -16.44 2.11 -15.77
CA ILE A 577 -17.83 1.73 -16.02
C ILE A 577 -17.88 0.21 -16.04
N SER A 578 -18.60 -0.37 -15.08
CA SER A 578 -18.80 -1.82 -15.02
C SER A 578 -19.65 -2.31 -16.19
N VAL A 579 -19.33 -3.50 -16.72
CA VAL A 579 -20.21 -4.20 -17.65
C VAL A 579 -21.56 -4.49 -16.98
N GLY A 580 -22.65 -4.24 -17.69
CA GLY A 580 -24.03 -4.20 -17.21
C GLY A 580 -24.41 -2.94 -16.43
N GLY A 581 -23.46 -2.02 -16.18
CA GLY A 581 -23.65 -0.83 -15.37
C GLY A 581 -24.38 0.32 -16.07
N VAL A 582 -24.48 1.44 -15.34
CA VAL A 582 -25.08 2.70 -15.81
C VAL A 582 -24.04 3.81 -15.74
N ASP A 583 -23.85 4.49 -16.85
CA ASP A 583 -23.07 5.70 -17.02
C ASP A 583 -24.02 6.91 -17.07
N ASP A 584 -24.17 7.62 -15.95
CA ASP A 584 -25.00 8.82 -15.85
C ASP A 584 -24.16 10.07 -16.14
N VAL A 585 -24.51 10.78 -17.22
CA VAL A 585 -23.81 12.00 -17.65
C VAL A 585 -24.43 13.27 -17.08
N GLY A 586 -25.49 13.15 -16.27
CA GLY A 586 -26.17 14.27 -15.63
C GLY A 586 -26.98 15.14 -16.59
N ASP A 587 -27.03 16.44 -16.30
CA ASP A 587 -27.72 17.42 -17.14
C ASP A 587 -26.90 17.74 -18.40
N THR A 588 -27.54 17.67 -19.57
CA THR A 588 -26.89 17.88 -20.87
C THR A 588 -27.67 18.86 -21.74
N PRO A 589 -27.01 19.60 -22.64
CA PRO A 589 -27.72 20.46 -23.57
C PRO A 589 -28.55 19.64 -24.57
N LEU A 590 -29.55 20.28 -25.19
CA LEU A 590 -30.30 19.70 -26.32
C LEU A 590 -29.43 19.48 -27.57
N THR A 591 -28.36 20.27 -27.71
CA THR A 591 -27.40 20.17 -28.82
C THR A 591 -26.44 19.00 -28.63
N GLY A 592 -25.92 18.45 -29.72
CA GLY A 592 -25.06 17.24 -29.72
C GLY A 592 -23.99 17.19 -28.63
N LEU A 593 -24.08 16.16 -27.78
CA LEU A 593 -23.11 15.81 -26.73
C LEU A 593 -22.07 14.83 -27.30
N SER A 594 -20.78 15.12 -27.11
CA SER A 594 -19.70 14.17 -27.42
C SER A 594 -19.36 13.35 -26.19
N LEU A 595 -19.37 12.03 -26.31
CA LEU A 595 -18.95 11.09 -25.27
C LEU A 595 -17.68 10.36 -25.72
N GLY A 596 -16.66 10.35 -24.88
CA GLY A 596 -15.39 9.67 -25.13
C GLY A 596 -15.12 8.61 -24.07
N TYR A 597 -15.04 7.36 -24.49
CA TYR A 597 -14.67 6.21 -23.68
C TYR A 597 -13.25 5.76 -24.03
N THR A 598 -12.55 5.22 -23.04
CA THR A 598 -11.28 4.50 -23.21
C THR A 598 -11.52 3.04 -22.86
N VAL A 599 -11.33 2.14 -23.82
CA VAL A 599 -11.33 0.69 -23.60
C VAL A 599 -9.89 0.26 -23.36
N ARG A 600 -9.60 -0.27 -22.18
CA ARG A 600 -8.28 -0.73 -21.75
C ARG A 600 -8.24 -2.25 -21.72
N ASN A 601 -7.08 -2.81 -22.05
CA ASN A 601 -6.77 -4.21 -21.77
C ASN A 601 -5.81 -4.28 -20.59
N GLU A 602 -6.32 -4.57 -19.40
CA GLU A 602 -5.54 -4.69 -18.17
C GLU A 602 -5.02 -6.12 -17.92
N GLY A 603 -5.31 -7.03 -18.85
CA GLY A 603 -4.99 -8.45 -18.78
C GLY A 603 -3.66 -8.81 -19.43
N GLY A 604 -3.27 -10.07 -19.26
CA GLY A 604 -2.01 -10.62 -19.74
C GLY A 604 -2.00 -11.01 -21.23
N ALA A 605 -3.16 -11.10 -21.88
CA ALA A 605 -3.30 -11.53 -23.28
C ALA A 605 -4.03 -10.50 -24.16
N VAL A 606 -3.93 -10.65 -25.49
CA VAL A 606 -4.53 -9.72 -26.47
C VAL A 606 -6.05 -9.74 -26.36
N LEU A 607 -6.67 -8.58 -26.21
CA LEU A 607 -8.12 -8.38 -26.15
C LEU A 607 -8.65 -8.17 -27.57
N GLY A 608 -9.36 -9.16 -28.10
CA GLY A 608 -10.11 -9.03 -29.35
C GLY A 608 -11.46 -8.32 -29.13
N LEU A 609 -11.81 -7.40 -30.03
CA LEU A 609 -12.99 -6.55 -29.94
C LEU A 609 -13.83 -6.62 -31.22
N GLY A 610 -15.15 -6.65 -31.05
CA GLY A 610 -16.12 -6.50 -32.14
C GLY A 610 -16.54 -5.05 -32.35
N VAL A 611 -17.39 -4.83 -33.35
CA VAL A 611 -17.93 -3.50 -33.66
C VAL A 611 -18.88 -3.04 -32.54
N ALA A 612 -18.66 -1.82 -32.04
CA ALA A 612 -19.57 -1.18 -31.10
C ALA A 612 -20.89 -0.78 -31.75
N HIS A 613 -21.99 -1.15 -31.09
CA HIS A 613 -23.35 -0.83 -31.49
C HIS A 613 -24.04 -0.04 -30.39
N VAL A 614 -24.94 0.87 -30.80
CA VAL A 614 -25.88 1.56 -29.91
C VAL A 614 -27.28 1.00 -30.10
N MET A 615 -27.98 0.77 -29.01
CA MET A 615 -29.33 0.19 -28.99
C MET A 615 -30.18 0.81 -27.88
N ASP A 616 -31.48 0.48 -27.87
CA ASP A 616 -32.45 0.88 -26.84
C ASP A 616 -32.52 2.40 -26.55
N ALA A 617 -32.29 3.20 -27.59
CA ALA A 617 -32.31 4.66 -27.49
C ALA A 617 -33.70 5.20 -27.17
N THR A 618 -33.77 6.05 -26.14
CA THR A 618 -34.97 6.73 -25.65
C THR A 618 -34.68 8.21 -25.52
N ASN A 619 -35.45 9.06 -26.20
CA ASN A 619 -35.27 10.52 -26.24
C ASN A 619 -33.83 10.96 -26.62
N CYS A 620 -33.15 10.17 -27.45
CA CYS A 620 -31.85 10.52 -28.00
C CYS A 620 -31.57 9.79 -29.32
N ASN A 621 -30.63 10.32 -30.09
CA ASN A 621 -30.10 9.75 -31.32
C ASN A 621 -28.58 9.60 -31.18
N PRO A 622 -28.09 8.50 -30.58
CA PRO A 622 -26.66 8.26 -30.45
C PRO A 622 -26.05 7.75 -31.76
N SER A 623 -24.80 8.12 -32.05
CA SER A 623 -24.01 7.61 -33.17
C SER A 623 -22.55 7.46 -32.81
N VAL A 624 -21.96 6.30 -33.13
CA VAL A 624 -20.51 6.05 -32.93
C VAL A 624 -19.70 6.86 -33.95
N THR A 625 -18.77 7.67 -33.45
CA THR A 625 -17.91 8.54 -34.26
C THR A 625 -16.46 8.05 -34.35
N THR A 626 -15.99 7.28 -33.36
CA THR A 626 -14.69 6.58 -33.39
C THR A 626 -14.91 5.11 -33.11
N LEU A 627 -14.55 4.25 -34.07
CA LEU A 627 -14.66 2.79 -33.93
C LEU A 627 -13.50 2.22 -33.11
N LEU A 628 -13.79 1.15 -32.38
CA LEU A 628 -12.77 0.32 -31.75
C LEU A 628 -11.93 -0.40 -32.83
N PRO A 629 -10.64 -0.65 -32.59
CA PRO A 629 -9.84 -1.58 -33.38
C PRO A 629 -10.29 -3.03 -33.13
N ASP A 630 -9.90 -3.95 -34.00
CA ASP A 630 -10.22 -5.38 -33.86
C ASP A 630 -9.49 -6.03 -32.66
N GLU A 631 -8.35 -5.48 -32.25
CA GLU A 631 -7.53 -5.99 -31.15
C GLU A 631 -6.90 -4.84 -30.34
N VAL A 632 -6.79 -5.05 -29.03
CA VAL A 632 -6.03 -4.22 -28.09
C VAL A 632 -5.01 -5.12 -27.41
N ALA A 633 -3.72 -4.88 -27.68
CA ALA A 633 -2.63 -5.61 -27.06
C ALA A 633 -2.70 -5.50 -25.52
N PRO A 634 -2.10 -6.46 -24.76
CA PRO A 634 -1.95 -6.31 -23.32
C PRO A 634 -1.43 -4.92 -22.99
N ALA A 635 -1.94 -4.37 -21.90
CA ALA A 635 -1.58 -3.05 -21.42
C ALA A 635 -2.05 -1.86 -22.29
N SER A 636 -2.54 -2.09 -23.50
CA SER A 636 -2.90 -1.00 -24.41
C SER A 636 -4.33 -0.52 -24.16
N SER A 637 -4.67 0.62 -24.76
CA SER A 637 -6.04 1.12 -24.78
C SER A 637 -6.44 1.64 -26.16
N ALA A 638 -7.74 1.69 -26.39
CA ALA A 638 -8.34 2.22 -27.60
C ALA A 638 -9.48 3.20 -27.25
N PRO A 639 -9.57 4.34 -27.96
CA PRO A 639 -10.68 5.25 -27.78
C PRO A 639 -11.94 4.73 -28.48
N LEU A 640 -13.09 4.90 -27.84
CA LEU A 640 -14.43 4.75 -28.42
C LEU A 640 -15.16 6.08 -28.22
N ALA A 641 -15.61 6.71 -29.31
CA ALA A 641 -16.29 8.01 -29.22
C ALA A 641 -17.67 7.95 -29.86
N LEU A 642 -18.62 8.69 -29.28
CA LEU A 642 -19.99 8.81 -29.74
C LEU A 642 -20.46 10.26 -29.70
N THR A 643 -21.46 10.57 -30.52
CA THR A 643 -22.25 11.80 -30.42
C THR A 643 -23.70 11.45 -30.09
N VAL A 644 -24.33 12.24 -29.22
CA VAL A 644 -25.71 12.03 -28.76
C VAL A 644 -26.50 13.31 -28.99
N GLU A 645 -27.53 13.25 -29.83
CA GLU A 645 -28.46 14.37 -30.02
C GLU A 645 -29.78 14.07 -29.31
N THR A 646 -30.33 15.04 -28.56
CA THR A 646 -31.59 14.86 -27.83
C THR A 646 -32.68 15.74 -28.46
N PRO A 647 -33.81 15.16 -28.93
CA PRO A 647 -34.82 15.91 -29.67
C PRO A 647 -35.72 16.76 -28.76
N SER A 648 -35.77 16.47 -27.46
CA SER A 648 -36.61 17.19 -26.50
C SER A 648 -36.04 17.16 -25.08
N GLU A 649 -36.43 18.14 -24.26
CA GLU A 649 -36.07 18.18 -22.85
C GLU A 649 -36.60 16.96 -22.10
N GLY A 650 -35.86 16.52 -21.08
CA GLY A 650 -36.23 15.39 -20.24
C GLY A 650 -35.17 14.28 -20.21
N ALA A 651 -35.48 13.21 -19.49
CA ALA A 651 -34.59 12.06 -19.39
C ALA A 651 -34.39 11.40 -20.75
N TRP A 652 -33.17 10.92 -21.01
CA TRP A 652 -32.81 10.16 -22.19
C TRP A 652 -31.86 9.02 -21.80
N SER A 653 -31.84 7.96 -22.59
CA SER A 653 -30.96 6.81 -22.36
C SER A 653 -30.70 6.00 -23.63
N PHE A 654 -29.59 5.30 -23.69
CA PHE A 654 -29.30 4.27 -24.72
C PHE A 654 -28.27 3.27 -24.17
N THR A 655 -28.08 2.14 -24.84
CA THR A 655 -27.12 1.11 -24.45
C THR A 655 -26.02 0.98 -25.49
N ILE A 656 -24.77 0.85 -25.06
CA ILE A 656 -23.62 0.51 -25.90
C ILE A 656 -23.34 -0.98 -25.74
N SER A 657 -23.06 -1.70 -26.84
CA SER A 657 -22.64 -3.10 -26.79
C SER A 657 -21.66 -3.52 -27.90
N PHE A 658 -20.71 -4.40 -27.58
CA PHE A 658 -19.85 -5.11 -28.54
C PHE A 658 -19.40 -6.47 -27.99
N THR A 659 -18.99 -7.38 -28.87
CA THR A 659 -18.40 -8.67 -28.47
C THR A 659 -16.93 -8.52 -28.12
N THR A 660 -16.42 -9.34 -27.20
CA THR A 660 -15.00 -9.33 -26.79
C THR A 660 -14.48 -10.75 -26.61
N THR A 661 -13.16 -10.91 -26.60
CA THR A 661 -12.50 -12.17 -26.19
C THR A 661 -12.25 -12.25 -24.69
N ASP A 662 -12.64 -11.23 -23.94
CA ASP A 662 -12.68 -11.28 -22.49
C ASP A 662 -13.96 -12.00 -22.07
N ALA A 663 -13.84 -13.16 -21.42
CA ALA A 663 -14.91 -14.16 -21.41
C ALA A 663 -16.07 -13.76 -20.49
N ASP A 664 -15.79 -13.09 -19.38
CA ASP A 664 -16.75 -12.59 -18.41
C ASP A 664 -17.37 -11.25 -18.81
N GLU A 665 -16.71 -10.51 -19.69
CA GLU A 665 -17.11 -9.20 -20.19
C GLU A 665 -17.67 -9.28 -21.62
N SER A 666 -18.06 -10.46 -22.11
CA SER A 666 -18.59 -10.64 -23.48
C SER A 666 -20.08 -11.06 -23.50
N PRO A 667 -20.98 -10.25 -24.09
CA PRO A 667 -20.71 -8.95 -24.71
C PRO A 667 -20.46 -7.87 -23.65
N ALA A 668 -19.56 -6.93 -23.97
CA ALA A 668 -19.36 -5.74 -23.18
C ALA A 668 -20.58 -4.86 -23.42
N VAL A 669 -21.29 -4.49 -22.36
CA VAL A 669 -22.56 -3.76 -22.44
C VAL A 669 -22.70 -2.79 -21.27
N TRP A 670 -23.17 -1.58 -21.51
CA TRP A 670 -23.57 -0.66 -20.42
C TRP A 670 -24.61 0.34 -20.92
N THR A 671 -25.38 0.89 -19.99
CA THR A 671 -26.41 1.90 -20.28
C THR A 671 -25.83 3.29 -20.05
N VAL A 672 -26.06 4.20 -20.99
CA VAL A 672 -25.75 5.62 -20.85
C VAL A 672 -27.06 6.37 -20.64
N GLN A 673 -27.12 7.27 -19.67
CA GLN A 673 -28.31 8.08 -19.38
C GLN A 673 -27.97 9.52 -19.03
N GLY A 674 -28.93 10.42 -19.21
CA GLY A 674 -28.82 11.82 -18.78
C GLY A 674 -30.15 12.54 -18.84
N HIS A 675 -30.13 13.86 -18.61
CA HIS A 675 -31.31 14.71 -18.65
C HIS A 675 -31.07 15.94 -19.54
N ALA A 676 -31.79 16.02 -20.66
CA ALA A 676 -31.65 17.12 -21.61
C ALA A 676 -32.36 18.38 -21.10
N LYS A 677 -31.68 19.53 -21.15
CA LYS A 677 -32.21 20.86 -20.82
C LYS A 677 -31.95 21.83 -21.97
N SER A 678 -32.90 22.73 -22.23
CA SER A 678 -32.64 23.88 -23.12
C SER A 678 -31.67 24.84 -22.45
N ASP A 679 -30.78 25.45 -23.27
CA ASP A 679 -29.92 26.51 -22.80
C ASP A 679 -30.79 27.65 -22.26
N ALA A 680 -30.58 28.03 -20.99
CA ALA A 680 -31.20 29.22 -20.44
C ALA A 680 -30.75 30.42 -21.27
N VAL A 681 -31.70 31.06 -21.97
CA VAL A 681 -31.46 32.36 -22.61
C VAL A 681 -30.96 33.30 -21.52
N PRO A 682 -29.79 33.96 -21.65
CA PRO A 682 -29.39 34.97 -20.70
C PRO A 682 -30.44 36.06 -20.74
N ASP A 683 -31.13 36.27 -19.63
CA ASP A 683 -32.17 37.26 -19.51
C ASP A 683 -31.56 38.62 -19.87
N ALA A 684 -31.95 39.16 -21.02
CA ALA A 684 -31.50 40.45 -21.48
C ALA A 684 -32.02 41.48 -20.47
N GLY A 685 -31.12 41.97 -19.62
CA GLY A 685 -31.43 42.93 -18.57
C GLY A 685 -32.24 44.11 -19.10
N VAL A 686 -33.54 44.08 -18.84
CA VAL A 686 -34.39 45.25 -18.94
C VAL A 686 -34.10 46.08 -17.69
N VAL A 687 -33.21 47.05 -17.85
CA VAL A 687 -33.09 48.17 -16.92
C VAL A 687 -34.38 48.98 -17.03
N VAL A 688 -35.22 48.89 -16.00
CA VAL A 688 -36.23 49.91 -15.72
C VAL A 688 -35.82 50.66 -14.46
N ASP A 689 -35.63 51.96 -14.65
CA ASP A 689 -35.21 52.96 -13.68
C ASP A 689 -36.31 53.27 -12.65
N ALA A 690 -35.88 53.89 -11.56
CA ALA A 690 -36.45 53.97 -10.22
C ALA A 690 -37.81 54.66 -10.03
N GLY A 691 -38.46 54.33 -8.89
CA GLY A 691 -39.48 55.15 -8.23
C GLY A 691 -39.99 54.52 -6.91
N PRO A 692 -39.94 55.20 -5.75
CA PRO A 692 -40.08 54.59 -4.42
C PRO A 692 -41.52 54.67 -3.85
N ASP A 693 -41.93 53.72 -3.00
CA ASP A 693 -42.41 54.02 -1.63
C ASP A 693 -42.87 52.79 -0.81
N ALA A 694 -42.53 52.85 0.48
CA ALA A 694 -43.24 52.43 1.69
C ALA A 694 -43.79 50.99 1.90
N GLY A 695 -43.38 50.39 3.05
CA GLY A 695 -44.31 49.64 3.91
C GLY A 695 -43.87 48.24 4.41
N HIS A 696 -43.26 48.20 5.60
CA HIS A 696 -43.23 47.03 6.52
C HIS A 696 -44.65 46.68 7.06
N PRO A 697 -44.88 45.62 7.88
CA PRO A 697 -44.29 44.26 7.96
C PRO A 697 -45.32 43.11 8.26
N ALA A 698 -44.79 41.88 8.37
CA ALA A 698 -45.16 40.76 9.28
C ALA A 698 -46.47 39.97 9.10
N ASP A 699 -46.33 38.63 9.02
CA ASP A 699 -46.85 37.61 9.97
C ASP A 699 -46.35 36.21 9.48
N SER A 700 -45.65 35.36 10.25
CA SER A 700 -46.10 34.46 11.33
C SER A 700 -47.40 33.71 10.98
N GLY A 701 -47.58 32.41 11.10
CA GLY A 701 -46.84 31.29 11.67
C GLY A 701 -47.84 30.11 11.72
N VAL A 702 -47.51 29.13 12.56
CA VAL A 702 -48.42 28.13 13.17
C VAL A 702 -48.50 26.75 12.50
N ALA A 703 -48.04 25.81 13.33
CA ALA A 703 -48.09 24.37 13.27
C ALA A 703 -49.50 23.77 13.46
N SER A 704 -49.62 22.47 13.25
CA SER A 704 -50.56 21.65 14.03
C SER A 704 -50.00 20.24 14.28
N PRO A 705 -50.30 19.63 15.44
CA PRO A 705 -49.63 18.41 15.95
C PRO A 705 -50.60 17.20 16.05
N ASP A 706 -50.13 16.17 16.78
CA ASP A 706 -50.88 15.12 17.50
C ASP A 706 -51.46 13.95 16.68
N ALA A 707 -51.58 12.72 17.18
CA ALA A 707 -51.11 12.04 18.40
C ALA A 707 -51.50 10.54 18.32
N GLY A 708 -50.83 9.71 19.13
CA GLY A 708 -51.49 8.68 19.96
C GLY A 708 -51.67 7.28 19.38
N ALA A 709 -51.08 6.27 20.03
CA ALA A 709 -51.75 5.53 21.11
C ALA A 709 -50.92 4.30 21.56
N GLU A 710 -50.73 4.18 22.87
CA GLU A 710 -50.27 2.99 23.60
C GLU A 710 -51.30 1.84 23.52
N VAL A 711 -50.82 0.61 23.67
CA VAL A 711 -51.46 -0.41 24.53
C VAL A 711 -50.41 -1.40 25.04
N ASP A 712 -50.68 -1.84 26.27
CA ASP A 712 -49.80 -2.37 27.28
C ASP A 712 -49.94 -3.91 27.45
N ALA A 713 -49.00 -4.46 28.20
CA ALA A 713 -49.10 -5.61 29.12
C ALA A 713 -48.88 -7.08 28.66
N GLY A 714 -47.93 -7.71 29.37
CA GLY A 714 -47.89 -9.14 29.74
C GLY A 714 -46.59 -9.83 29.32
N GLY A 715 -45.62 -10.19 30.16
CA GLY A 715 -45.67 -10.64 31.55
C GLY A 715 -45.42 -12.16 31.62
N MET A 716 -44.51 -12.60 32.52
CA MET A 716 -44.09 -13.98 32.91
C MET A 716 -42.73 -14.42 32.33
N SER A 717 -41.61 -14.32 33.06
CA SER A 717 -41.13 -15.06 34.27
C SER A 717 -40.73 -16.53 34.00
N GLY A 718 -39.47 -16.86 34.28
CA GLY A 718 -39.01 -18.26 34.34
C GLY A 718 -37.49 -18.42 34.51
N ASP A 719 -37.04 -18.41 35.76
CA ASP A 719 -35.69 -18.69 36.25
C ASP A 719 -35.12 -20.08 35.86
N GLY A 720 -33.78 -20.19 35.84
CA GLY A 720 -33.09 -21.42 36.28
C GLY A 720 -31.77 -21.77 35.56
N PRO A 721 -30.79 -22.42 36.22
CA PRO A 721 -29.44 -21.87 36.28
C PRO A 721 -28.28 -22.81 35.84
N SER A 722 -27.09 -22.20 35.71
CA SER A 722 -25.77 -22.70 36.12
C SER A 722 -25.11 -23.93 35.46
N GLY A 723 -23.85 -23.72 35.03
CA GLY A 723 -22.82 -24.73 34.77
C GLY A 723 -21.95 -24.26 33.60
N GLY A 724 -20.78 -23.63 33.75
CA GLY A 724 -19.71 -23.90 34.68
C GLY A 724 -18.67 -24.80 34.00
N CYS A 725 -17.54 -24.21 33.61
CA CYS A 725 -16.17 -24.76 33.61
C CYS A 725 -15.40 -24.68 32.26
N GLY A 726 -14.27 -23.96 32.28
CA GLY A 726 -13.00 -24.58 31.86
C GLY A 726 -12.25 -23.98 30.67
N CYS A 727 -11.69 -22.78 30.84
CA CYS A 727 -10.61 -22.25 29.99
C CYS A 727 -9.30 -23.06 30.15
N ARG A 728 -8.65 -23.40 29.03
CA ARG A 728 -7.19 -23.60 28.83
C ARG A 728 -6.93 -23.29 27.35
N GLY A 729 -6.23 -22.23 26.95
CA GLY A 729 -4.85 -21.90 27.30
C GLY A 729 -3.91 -22.48 26.24
N ALA A 730 -3.82 -21.84 25.07
CA ALA A 730 -2.92 -22.24 23.98
C ALA A 730 -1.57 -21.53 24.11
N GLY A 731 -0.51 -22.33 24.04
CA GLY A 731 0.86 -21.93 24.36
C GLY A 731 1.63 -21.25 23.22
N SER A 732 2.65 -20.52 23.66
CA SER A 732 3.64 -19.72 22.92
C SER A 732 4.47 -20.53 21.91
N PRO A 733 4.93 -19.92 20.80
CA PRO A 733 5.95 -20.53 19.95
C PRO A 733 7.38 -20.18 20.38
N GLY A 734 8.15 -21.24 20.68
CA GLY A 734 9.45 -21.55 20.04
C GLY A 734 10.66 -20.62 20.21
N ALA A 735 11.61 -21.06 21.04
CA ALA A 735 12.89 -20.44 21.44
C ALA A 735 13.96 -20.20 20.34
N ALA A 736 13.61 -20.11 19.05
CA ALA A 736 14.58 -19.79 17.98
C ALA A 736 14.81 -18.28 17.80
N GLY A 737 13.88 -17.43 18.24
CA GLY A 737 14.03 -15.96 18.19
C GLY A 737 15.00 -15.40 19.24
N LEU A 738 15.40 -16.19 20.25
CA LEU A 738 16.14 -15.68 21.41
C LEU A 738 17.64 -15.42 21.14
N TRP A 739 18.25 -16.09 20.16
CA TRP A 739 19.69 -15.94 19.88
C TRP A 739 20.03 -14.80 18.91
N LEU A 740 19.05 -14.33 18.12
CA LEU A 740 19.21 -13.19 17.21
C LEU A 740 19.21 -11.84 17.96
N MET A 741 18.65 -11.81 19.18
CA MET A 741 18.40 -10.58 19.97
C MET A 741 19.62 -10.04 20.76
N MET A 742 20.66 -10.84 21.00
CA MET A 742 21.87 -10.32 21.68
C MET A 742 22.83 -9.56 20.75
N ALA A 743 22.77 -9.80 19.44
CA ALA A 743 23.65 -9.13 18.47
C ALA A 743 23.25 -7.67 18.23
N LEU A 744 21.93 -7.38 18.22
CA LEU A 744 21.39 -6.03 18.00
C LEU A 744 21.83 -5.06 19.11
N GLY A 745 21.78 -5.50 20.38
CA GLY A 745 22.24 -4.71 21.52
C GLY A 745 23.75 -4.45 21.54
N MET A 746 24.58 -5.37 21.03
CA MET A 746 26.04 -5.18 21.01
C MET A 746 26.54 -4.28 19.88
N VAL A 747 25.87 -4.27 18.71
CA VAL A 747 26.23 -3.36 17.60
C VAL A 747 25.76 -1.94 17.89
N LEU A 748 24.58 -1.76 18.51
CA LEU A 748 24.08 -0.45 18.97
C LEU A 748 24.91 0.12 20.14
N ALA A 749 25.40 -0.73 21.06
CA ALA A 749 26.30 -0.29 22.12
C ALA A 749 27.72 0.06 21.64
N ARG A 750 28.18 -0.50 20.51
CA ARG A 750 29.49 -0.15 19.93
C ARG A 750 29.49 1.17 19.15
N ARG A 751 28.35 1.60 18.60
CA ARG A 751 28.20 2.93 17.97
C ARG A 751 27.86 4.05 18.98
N ARG A 752 27.61 3.73 20.25
CA ARG A 752 27.52 4.68 21.38
C ARG A 752 28.90 5.09 21.97
N ARG A 753 30.03 4.75 21.35
CA ARG A 753 31.39 5.17 21.77
C ARG A 753 32.22 5.75 20.65
#